data_AF-A0A3D2CEV5-F1
#
_entry.id   AF-A0A3D2CEV5-F1
#
_cell.length_a   1.000
_cell.length_b   1.000
_cell.length_c   1.000
_cell.angle_alpha   90.00
_cell.angle_beta   90.00
_cell.angle_gamma   90.00
#
_symmetry.space_group_name_H-M   'P 1'
#
loop_
_entity.id
_entity.type
_entity.pdbx_description
1 polymer ?
#
loop_
_entity_poly.entity_id
_entity_poly.type
_entity_poly.pdbx_seq_one_letter_code
_entity_poly.pdbx_strand_id
1 'polypeptide(L)'
;MGLWRPTVILSWRAGAKMSHFSMVSRSSLSLALLLSTACFVSDDDRKAALDEDGDGVPLGEDCAPQDRTASAFSEWYADVDGDGYGSGDLIEGCEGDRPTTNTADNAEDCDDSNPSAYPGAAERYYDGIDQDCAGDDVNGDGVIDDYDQDLDGFDVDEDCDDTDPELKPDDSLTEVPYDGIDNDCNLLTGDGDKDGDGYWSANYNEKAPGSELVPSPGMDGDCFDDSDAPEQEVTPINGFPLPSPESVYPGSAAEVPYDGVDSDCGGDEFEFDADMDGYASAAYPDREARIGTDCQDCVTPCTAEADWSGEVPSSDINEGATETWYDGVDQDCQGYDTDGDRVEDDFDVDFDSYVAEGYVDGFGNRGDDCVDTEPTVFPGADDVWYDGVDSDCGGEDDYDADGDLYVPNAYFGMTTLGLPSGAELLDPGDCVDDPLTDGTVSGPRQDADDYNPSSIDDWYDGYDHDCGSNDDFDADADGYRADSIGVGSDLNTYQQATVVVGASATTSDDCDDADAAINVGVAEVASNGIDDNCDGAAAPEGIYGTNNPTDHHSGAIYGTASSSTFGASMVSGDLNADGITDVVIGDWYVYSGGVRYGNAYWFDGNDILNQEIDDTMYAGVAEGDTENGAFGYTMSVADVDGDLIDDWIVGDPLATGGDVTSGLGGVYVFFGGLGGTMSSPTTLDAGADADFVLGTTESGYLGYGLGTADESGDGVADLIVAAPMIASSTGILYAVDVTVADATSDARSWPVVYGDAPGDLLGQEGVILATDMDGDGDQEVAVGSRYHDTYATNGGIVAVLQAPFVDGSTISQSASAVIYPEESYDACGGSLATGDVNGDGYDDLAFGCRGWGSDGVVGLLLGSSSFAGWRSVTATDAAILGSDASGNEGMGSAALIEDVTGDGQADLLGSAEDYTSSSGSVYAGRVVMVDGTTASSGAYDADSAAGFVVGDSNYLYLGGALTSLGDIDADGDSELAIMAVGNTAYGLGAMYLFTGGEW
;
A
#
# COMPACT_ATOMS: atom_id res chain seq x y z
N MET A 1 -36.70 51.63 -0.27
CA MET A 1 -37.18 53.02 -0.01
C MET A 1 -36.85 53.34 1.45
N GLY A 2 -36.27 54.48 1.85
CA GLY A 2 -35.67 55.59 1.08
C GLY A 2 -35.58 56.91 1.89
N LEU A 3 -34.80 57.89 1.39
CA LEU A 3 -34.65 59.29 1.88
C LEU A 3 -33.85 59.43 3.20
N TRP A 4 -32.94 60.40 3.36
CA TRP A 4 -33.14 61.86 3.18
C TRP A 4 -32.02 62.63 2.43
N ARG A 5 -32.32 63.92 2.14
CA ARG A 5 -31.48 65.03 1.57
C ARG A 5 -31.78 66.30 2.42
N PRO A 6 -31.25 67.55 2.22
CA PRO A 6 -30.57 68.20 1.05
C PRO A 6 -29.26 69.00 1.42
N THR A 7 -28.59 69.86 0.62
CA THR A 7 -28.94 70.74 -0.57
C THR A 7 -27.71 70.86 -1.54
N VAL A 8 -27.33 71.88 -2.35
CA VAL A 8 -27.63 73.34 -2.57
C VAL A 8 -27.84 73.62 -4.10
N ILE A 9 -27.41 74.76 -4.68
CA ILE A 9 -27.61 75.30 -6.06
C ILE A 9 -26.30 76.07 -6.43
N LEU A 10 -25.68 76.14 -7.63
CA LEU A 10 -26.07 76.46 -9.04
C LEU A 10 -25.40 75.48 -10.06
N SER A 11 -25.65 75.43 -11.39
CA SER A 11 -26.51 76.13 -12.39
C SER A 11 -25.84 77.02 -13.50
N TRP A 12 -25.56 76.40 -14.67
CA TRP A 12 -25.73 76.90 -16.08
C TRP A 12 -24.74 77.87 -16.84
N ARG A 13 -24.34 77.37 -18.05
CA ARG A 13 -24.36 78.02 -19.41
C ARG A 13 -23.19 78.89 -19.95
N ALA A 14 -22.34 78.25 -20.76
CA ALA A 14 -21.81 78.59 -22.12
C ALA A 14 -21.52 80.05 -22.59
N GLY A 15 -20.40 80.23 -23.32
CA GLY A 15 -20.16 81.37 -24.23
C GLY A 15 -18.77 81.36 -24.90
N ALA A 16 -18.69 81.56 -26.23
CA ALA A 16 -17.44 81.45 -27.02
C ALA A 16 -17.01 82.78 -27.71
N LYS A 17 -15.69 82.96 -27.91
CA LYS A 17 -14.99 83.79 -28.94
C LYS A 17 -13.47 83.61 -28.78
N MET A 18 -12.68 83.20 -29.77
CA MET A 18 -12.31 83.86 -31.04
C MET A 18 -11.46 85.15 -30.92
N SER A 19 -10.13 84.99 -30.97
CA SER A 19 -9.20 85.83 -31.78
C SER A 19 -7.80 85.16 -31.79
N HIS A 20 -7.34 84.55 -32.89
CA HIS A 20 -6.66 85.16 -34.06
C HIS A 20 -5.20 85.59 -33.85
N PHE A 21 -4.27 84.81 -34.44
CA PHE A 21 -2.94 85.11 -35.05
C PHE A 21 -2.06 83.85 -34.85
N SER A 22 -1.74 82.98 -35.82
CA SER A 22 -1.41 83.08 -37.27
C SER A 22 0.08 83.28 -37.56
N MET A 23 0.55 82.68 -38.66
CA MET A 23 1.95 82.45 -39.09
C MET A 23 2.69 81.39 -38.24
N VAL A 24 3.32 80.34 -38.79
CA VAL A 24 3.69 80.03 -40.19
C VAL A 24 4.55 81.10 -40.87
N SER A 25 5.84 81.15 -40.53
CA SER A 25 6.92 81.55 -41.45
C SER A 25 8.33 81.34 -40.86
N ARG A 26 9.07 80.37 -41.44
CA ARG A 26 10.50 80.44 -41.83
C ARG A 26 11.48 81.25 -40.97
N SER A 27 12.62 80.61 -40.62
CA SER A 27 13.90 80.89 -41.31
C SER A 27 15.07 79.99 -40.85
N SER A 28 15.17 78.77 -41.37
CA SER A 28 16.44 78.03 -41.37
C SER A 28 17.33 78.60 -42.47
N LEU A 29 18.41 79.32 -42.13
CA LEU A 29 19.28 79.93 -43.14
C LEU A 29 20.75 80.14 -42.69
N SER A 30 21.51 79.04 -42.60
CA SER A 30 22.97 78.99 -42.79
C SER A 30 23.43 77.52 -42.79
N LEU A 31 24.28 77.03 -43.70
CA LEU A 31 24.70 77.60 -44.99
C LEU A 31 25.20 76.46 -45.91
N ALA A 32 24.39 76.02 -46.87
CA ALA A 32 24.78 75.05 -47.91
C ALA A 32 24.24 75.52 -49.27
N LEU A 33 24.93 76.48 -49.89
CA LEU A 33 24.56 77.02 -51.19
C LEU A 33 25.29 76.26 -52.30
N LEU A 34 24.60 75.37 -53.02
CA LEU A 34 24.72 75.20 -54.47
C LEU A 34 23.61 74.30 -55.02
N LEU A 35 22.76 74.87 -55.90
CA LEU A 35 21.79 74.08 -56.68
C LEU A 35 22.46 73.56 -57.96
N SER A 36 22.21 72.30 -58.29
CA SER A 36 21.64 71.94 -59.60
C SER A 36 21.09 70.51 -59.59
N THR A 37 19.89 70.33 -60.15
CA THR A 37 19.26 69.05 -60.55
C THR A 37 19.18 67.94 -59.48
N ALA A 38 17.99 67.78 -58.90
CA ALA A 38 17.46 66.49 -58.46
C ALA A 38 16.06 66.34 -59.08
N CYS A 39 15.72 65.17 -59.58
CA CYS A 39 14.40 64.86 -60.13
C CYS A 39 13.46 64.42 -59.00
N PHE A 40 12.15 64.51 -59.24
CA PHE A 40 11.22 63.63 -58.51
C PHE A 40 11.37 62.24 -59.11
N VAL A 41 11.53 61.25 -58.23
CA VAL A 41 11.51 59.81 -58.49
C VAL A 41 10.21 59.33 -57.85
N SER A 42 9.33 58.68 -58.61
CA SER A 42 8.10 58.09 -58.07
C SER A 42 8.40 56.81 -57.27
N ASP A 43 7.40 56.26 -56.57
CA ASP A 43 7.54 54.93 -55.97
C ASP A 43 7.77 53.85 -57.05
N ASP A 44 7.15 53.99 -58.22
CA ASP A 44 7.39 53.14 -59.41
C ASP A 44 8.85 53.27 -59.89
N ASP A 45 9.38 54.50 -60.01
CA ASP A 45 10.79 54.75 -60.35
C ASP A 45 11.76 54.31 -59.23
N ARG A 46 11.28 54.05 -58.00
CA ARG A 46 12.08 53.47 -56.90
C ARG A 46 12.09 51.95 -56.97
N LYS A 47 10.94 51.29 -57.18
CA LYS A 47 10.89 49.83 -57.39
C LYS A 47 11.73 49.46 -58.62
N ALA A 48 11.53 50.13 -59.77
CA ALA A 48 12.34 49.96 -60.99
C ALA A 48 13.80 50.48 -60.90
N ALA A 49 14.30 50.77 -59.70
CA ALA A 49 15.71 51.07 -59.41
C ALA A 49 16.28 50.21 -58.25
N LEU A 50 15.48 49.28 -57.73
CA LEU A 50 15.82 48.22 -56.78
C LEU A 50 15.50 46.81 -57.34
N ASP A 51 14.79 46.76 -58.46
CA ASP A 51 14.67 45.65 -59.41
C ASP A 51 16.00 45.55 -60.20
N GLU A 52 16.81 44.50 -59.96
CA GLU A 52 18.19 44.38 -60.50
C GLU A 52 18.24 43.73 -61.90
N ASP A 53 17.28 42.87 -62.28
CA ASP A 53 17.23 42.21 -63.59
C ASP A 53 16.11 42.69 -64.54
N GLY A 54 15.12 43.42 -64.01
CA GLY A 54 14.07 44.12 -64.74
C GLY A 54 12.72 43.41 -64.82
N ASP A 55 12.40 42.43 -63.96
CA ASP A 55 11.12 41.71 -63.97
C ASP A 55 9.93 42.56 -63.49
N GLY A 56 10.13 43.35 -62.43
CA GLY A 56 9.16 44.23 -61.79
C GLY A 56 9.13 44.16 -60.25
N VAL A 57 9.83 43.20 -59.64
CA VAL A 57 9.90 42.96 -58.19
C VAL A 57 11.19 43.61 -57.62
N PRO A 58 11.17 44.27 -56.45
CA PRO A 58 12.35 44.88 -55.85
C PRO A 58 13.12 43.90 -54.93
N LEU A 59 14.43 44.10 -54.79
CA LEU A 59 15.45 43.28 -54.06
C LEU A 59 15.18 42.81 -52.60
N GLY A 60 14.01 43.08 -52.02
CA GLY A 60 13.58 42.57 -50.70
C GLY A 60 12.19 41.93 -50.72
N GLU A 61 11.65 41.71 -51.91
CA GLU A 61 10.42 40.99 -52.23
C GLU A 61 10.71 39.93 -53.33
N ASP A 62 11.98 39.71 -53.69
CA ASP A 62 12.46 38.99 -54.87
C ASP A 62 13.49 37.91 -54.49
N CYS A 63 13.15 36.65 -54.76
CA CYS A 63 13.93 35.47 -54.41
C CYS A 63 15.09 35.14 -55.38
N ALA A 64 15.16 35.76 -56.56
CA ALA A 64 16.26 35.55 -57.50
C ALA A 64 16.66 36.84 -58.23
N PRO A 65 17.24 37.85 -57.53
CA PRO A 65 17.50 39.20 -58.05
C PRO A 65 18.55 39.33 -59.17
N GLN A 66 18.85 38.24 -59.88
CA GLN A 66 19.67 38.20 -61.10
C GLN A 66 19.08 37.27 -62.20
N ASP A 67 17.94 36.60 -61.97
CA ASP A 67 17.21 35.83 -63.00
C ASP A 67 15.75 36.26 -63.12
N ARG A 68 15.53 37.08 -64.15
CA ARG A 68 14.28 37.70 -64.60
C ARG A 68 13.18 36.72 -65.05
N THR A 69 13.22 35.48 -64.58
CA THR A 69 12.23 34.43 -64.80
C THR A 69 11.83 33.67 -63.52
N ALA A 70 12.36 34.01 -62.34
CA ALA A 70 12.19 33.24 -61.10
C ALA A 70 12.04 34.08 -59.82
N SER A 71 11.07 35.00 -59.76
CA SER A 71 10.76 35.87 -58.60
C SER A 71 9.63 35.33 -57.70
N ALA A 72 9.48 34.00 -57.59
CA ALA A 72 8.43 33.35 -56.80
C ALA A 72 8.93 32.91 -55.42
N PHE A 73 8.04 33.01 -54.43
CA PHE A 73 8.17 32.33 -53.15
C PHE A 73 7.71 30.86 -53.29
N SER A 74 8.20 30.01 -52.39
CA SER A 74 7.76 28.64 -52.17
C SER A 74 6.97 28.58 -50.85
N GLU A 75 6.04 27.63 -50.78
CA GLU A 75 5.19 27.33 -49.63
C GLU A 75 5.66 25.98 -49.06
N TRP A 76 5.89 25.89 -47.74
CA TRP A 76 6.33 24.67 -47.03
C TRP A 76 5.90 24.71 -45.55
N TYR A 77 6.04 23.59 -44.83
CA TYR A 77 5.63 23.45 -43.42
C TYR A 77 6.83 23.14 -42.52
N ALA A 78 6.57 22.96 -41.21
CA ALA A 78 7.48 22.23 -40.33
C ALA A 78 7.55 20.73 -40.75
N ASP A 79 8.22 19.91 -39.94
CA ASP A 79 8.74 18.54 -40.20
C ASP A 79 9.83 18.35 -39.11
N VAL A 80 9.45 18.46 -37.83
CA VAL A 80 10.41 18.59 -36.72
C VAL A 80 11.20 17.30 -36.50
N ASP A 81 10.57 16.13 -36.60
CA ASP A 81 11.27 14.84 -36.53
C ASP A 81 12.11 14.49 -37.78
N GLY A 82 11.68 14.92 -38.98
CA GLY A 82 12.39 14.72 -40.24
C GLY A 82 11.90 13.59 -41.15
N ASP A 83 10.69 13.04 -40.97
CA ASP A 83 10.15 11.99 -41.86
C ASP A 83 9.74 12.49 -43.27
N GLY A 84 9.38 13.78 -43.40
CA GLY A 84 8.97 14.44 -44.65
C GLY A 84 7.48 14.76 -44.80
N TYR A 85 6.64 14.41 -43.83
CA TYR A 85 5.37 15.07 -43.53
C TYR A 85 5.61 16.22 -42.54
N GLY A 86 4.57 16.99 -42.26
CA GLY A 86 4.68 18.10 -41.32
C GLY A 86 3.36 18.81 -41.05
N SER A 87 3.32 19.56 -39.96
CA SER A 87 2.11 20.10 -39.36
C SER A 87 2.16 21.63 -39.16
N GLY A 88 1.10 22.16 -38.55
CA GLY A 88 1.03 23.56 -38.11
C GLY A 88 0.86 24.63 -39.22
N ASP A 89 1.46 25.80 -38.99
CA ASP A 89 1.23 27.03 -39.76
C ASP A 89 2.11 27.11 -41.03
N LEU A 90 1.51 27.41 -42.19
CA LEU A 90 2.20 27.45 -43.48
C LEU A 90 3.29 28.53 -43.54
N ILE A 91 4.50 28.16 -43.95
CA ILE A 91 5.66 29.03 -44.13
C ILE A 91 5.81 29.42 -45.61
N GLU A 92 5.73 30.72 -45.92
CA GLU A 92 6.04 31.28 -47.24
C GLU A 92 7.45 31.92 -47.24
N GLY A 93 8.34 31.45 -48.10
CA GLY A 93 9.73 31.91 -48.15
C GLY A 93 10.41 31.71 -49.50
N CYS A 94 11.68 32.10 -49.62
CA CYS A 94 12.42 31.88 -50.86
C CYS A 94 12.98 30.45 -50.91
N GLU A 95 12.86 29.78 -52.06
CA GLU A 95 13.38 28.41 -52.31
C GLU A 95 14.86 28.21 -51.91
N GLY A 96 15.68 29.28 -52.02
CA GLY A 96 17.10 29.24 -51.63
C GLY A 96 17.37 29.44 -50.12
N ASP A 97 16.35 29.83 -49.36
CA ASP A 97 16.38 30.04 -47.91
C ASP A 97 15.58 28.96 -47.15
N ARG A 98 14.84 28.08 -47.84
CA ARG A 98 14.20 26.89 -47.25
C ARG A 98 15.26 25.98 -46.61
N PRO A 99 15.10 25.54 -45.35
CA PRO A 99 15.94 24.51 -44.74
C PRO A 99 16.00 23.25 -45.61
N THR A 100 17.18 22.63 -45.73
CA THR A 100 17.38 21.44 -46.60
C THR A 100 17.05 20.10 -45.92
N THR A 101 16.54 20.18 -44.69
CA THR A 101 16.03 19.13 -43.80
C THR A 101 14.95 19.79 -42.94
N ASN A 102 14.02 19.02 -42.37
CA ASN A 102 13.01 19.53 -41.45
C ASN A 102 12.10 20.61 -42.08
N THR A 103 11.59 20.35 -43.29
CA THR A 103 10.43 21.08 -43.89
C THR A 103 9.65 20.21 -44.90
N ALA A 104 8.36 20.01 -44.69
CA ALA A 104 7.49 19.28 -45.62
C ALA A 104 6.85 20.14 -46.73
N ASP A 105 6.34 19.46 -47.77
CA ASP A 105 5.49 20.03 -48.84
C ASP A 105 3.98 19.91 -48.53
N ASN A 106 3.61 19.31 -47.39
CA ASN A 106 2.25 19.01 -46.98
C ASN A 106 1.99 19.47 -45.52
N ALA A 107 0.73 19.42 -45.10
CA ALA A 107 0.23 19.86 -43.79
C ALA A 107 -0.63 18.74 -43.15
N GLU A 108 -0.22 17.50 -43.38
CA GLU A 108 -1.10 16.33 -43.27
C GLU A 108 -0.75 15.48 -42.03
N ASP A 109 0.30 15.85 -41.30
CA ASP A 109 0.87 15.23 -40.10
C ASP A 109 0.06 15.54 -38.81
N CYS A 110 -0.12 14.51 -37.97
CA CYS A 110 -0.85 14.58 -36.71
C CYS A 110 0.04 14.82 -35.47
N ASP A 111 1.33 14.44 -35.50
CA ASP A 111 2.31 14.70 -34.44
C ASP A 111 3.73 14.91 -35.03
N ASP A 112 4.04 16.17 -35.39
CA ASP A 112 5.30 16.67 -35.99
C ASP A 112 6.57 16.35 -35.16
N SER A 113 6.40 15.77 -33.95
CA SER A 113 7.47 15.34 -33.05
C SER A 113 7.79 13.83 -33.11
N ASN A 114 6.95 13.04 -33.77
CA ASN A 114 6.96 11.59 -33.75
C ASN A 114 7.09 11.01 -35.18
N PRO A 115 8.28 10.53 -35.60
CA PRO A 115 8.57 10.05 -36.97
C PRO A 115 7.94 8.68 -37.31
N SER A 116 6.86 8.32 -36.61
CA SER A 116 5.94 7.23 -36.93
C SER A 116 4.49 7.67 -37.12
N ALA A 117 4.12 8.92 -36.82
CA ALA A 117 2.76 9.46 -36.84
C ALA A 117 2.48 10.32 -38.09
N TYR A 118 2.34 9.66 -39.26
CA TYR A 118 2.20 10.34 -40.55
C TYR A 118 1.23 9.65 -41.52
N PRO A 119 0.55 10.41 -42.42
CA PRO A 119 -0.40 9.88 -43.40
C PRO A 119 0.08 8.68 -44.22
N GLY A 120 -0.47 7.51 -43.90
CA GLY A 120 -0.11 6.25 -44.53
C GLY A 120 1.23 5.66 -44.05
N ALA A 121 1.53 5.80 -42.76
CA ALA A 121 2.39 4.90 -42.01
C ALA A 121 1.78 3.47 -41.97
N ALA A 122 1.92 2.76 -40.86
CA ALA A 122 1.31 1.46 -40.67
C ALA A 122 1.04 1.20 -39.20
N GLU A 123 -0.24 1.08 -38.85
CA GLU A 123 -0.68 0.95 -37.47
C GLU A 123 -0.01 -0.21 -36.72
N ARG A 124 0.21 0.08 -35.46
CA ARG A 124 0.77 -0.77 -34.43
C ARG A 124 -0.12 -0.63 -33.19
N TYR A 125 -1.27 -1.25 -33.33
CA TYR A 125 -2.28 -1.48 -32.31
C TYR A 125 -1.68 -1.76 -30.91
N TYR A 126 -2.36 -1.23 -29.90
CA TYR A 126 -2.03 -1.34 -28.47
C TYR A 126 -0.69 -0.68 -28.08
N ASP A 127 -0.31 0.43 -28.72
CA ASP A 127 0.81 1.27 -28.25
C ASP A 127 0.51 2.77 -28.07
N GLY A 128 -0.76 3.19 -28.17
CA GLY A 128 -1.28 4.49 -27.74
C GLY A 128 -1.05 5.65 -28.71
N ILE A 129 -0.79 5.37 -29.98
CA ILE A 129 -0.36 6.34 -31.00
C ILE A 129 -1.11 6.09 -32.32
N ASP A 130 -1.87 7.08 -32.81
CA ASP A 130 -2.37 7.13 -34.20
C ASP A 130 -1.17 7.27 -35.15
N GLN A 131 -0.83 6.22 -35.89
CA GLN A 131 0.36 6.24 -36.75
C GLN A 131 0.05 6.69 -38.18
N ASP A 132 -1.10 6.37 -38.77
CA ASP A 132 -1.45 6.76 -40.14
C ASP A 132 -2.34 8.00 -40.27
N CYS A 133 -2.63 8.67 -39.15
CA CYS A 133 -3.37 9.91 -38.98
C CYS A 133 -4.81 9.84 -39.56
N ALA A 134 -5.49 8.71 -39.38
CA ALA A 134 -6.80 8.43 -40.01
C ALA A 134 -8.02 8.49 -39.07
N GLY A 135 -7.83 8.54 -37.75
CA GLY A 135 -8.91 8.48 -36.76
C GLY A 135 -9.65 9.80 -36.51
N ASP A 136 -10.94 9.87 -36.90
CA ASP A 136 -11.90 10.87 -36.40
C ASP A 136 -12.75 10.14 -35.33
N ASP A 137 -12.57 10.44 -34.02
CA ASP A 137 -13.39 9.95 -32.88
C ASP A 137 -14.84 9.60 -33.28
N VAL A 138 -15.10 8.30 -33.46
CA VAL A 138 -16.33 7.81 -34.11
C VAL A 138 -17.47 7.68 -33.11
N ASN A 139 -17.16 7.32 -31.86
CA ASN A 139 -18.12 7.00 -30.82
C ASN A 139 -18.52 8.22 -29.95
N GLY A 140 -17.61 9.20 -29.79
CA GLY A 140 -17.77 10.43 -29.03
C GLY A 140 -17.29 10.43 -27.57
N ASP A 141 -16.42 9.50 -27.16
CA ASP A 141 -15.85 9.43 -25.78
C ASP A 141 -14.49 10.14 -25.60
N GLY A 142 -13.65 10.16 -26.65
CA GLY A 142 -12.35 10.83 -26.67
C GLY A 142 -11.12 9.90 -26.63
N VAL A 143 -11.28 8.59 -26.82
CA VAL A 143 -10.20 7.63 -27.11
C VAL A 143 -9.94 7.58 -28.63
N ILE A 144 -8.83 6.97 -29.05
CA ILE A 144 -8.44 6.75 -30.46
C ILE A 144 -8.56 5.25 -30.77
N ASP A 145 -8.89 4.92 -32.03
CA ASP A 145 -9.14 3.55 -32.52
C ASP A 145 -7.88 2.62 -32.52
N ASP A 146 -6.90 2.78 -31.61
CA ASP A 146 -5.68 1.92 -31.55
C ASP A 146 -5.87 0.61 -30.75
N TYR A 147 -7.06 0.42 -30.17
CA TYR A 147 -7.52 -0.75 -29.40
C TYR A 147 -8.66 -1.55 -30.07
N ASP A 148 -9.08 -1.16 -31.28
CA ASP A 148 -10.03 -1.86 -32.17
C ASP A 148 -9.25 -2.17 -33.48
N GLN A 149 -8.64 -3.35 -33.54
CA GLN A 149 -7.65 -3.66 -34.58
C GLN A 149 -8.29 -4.00 -35.95
N ASP A 150 -9.55 -4.39 -36.00
CA ASP A 150 -10.27 -4.68 -37.25
C ASP A 150 -11.32 -3.65 -37.70
N LEU A 151 -11.60 -2.66 -36.85
CA LEU A 151 -12.41 -1.46 -37.06
C LEU A 151 -13.91 -1.73 -37.20
N ASP A 152 -14.49 -2.45 -36.23
CA ASP A 152 -15.94 -2.67 -36.17
C ASP A 152 -16.69 -2.09 -34.96
N GLY A 153 -15.96 -1.64 -33.93
CA GLY A 153 -16.46 -0.81 -32.84
C GLY A 153 -16.52 -1.49 -31.46
N PHE A 154 -15.66 -2.48 -31.22
CA PHE A 154 -15.43 -3.11 -29.90
C PHE A 154 -13.92 -3.17 -29.62
N ASP A 155 -13.51 -2.89 -28.39
CA ASP A 155 -12.10 -2.90 -28.00
C ASP A 155 -11.64 -4.32 -27.59
N VAL A 156 -10.32 -4.56 -27.60
CA VAL A 156 -9.63 -5.83 -27.21
C VAL A 156 -10.08 -6.50 -25.90
N ASP A 157 -10.69 -5.75 -24.97
CA ASP A 157 -11.19 -6.25 -23.67
C ASP A 157 -12.68 -6.68 -23.72
N GLU A 158 -13.43 -6.31 -24.77
CA GLU A 158 -14.79 -6.78 -25.04
C GLU A 158 -14.85 -7.78 -26.21
N ASP A 159 -13.98 -7.67 -27.22
CA ASP A 159 -13.92 -8.61 -28.36
C ASP A 159 -13.21 -9.93 -28.03
N CYS A 160 -13.48 -11.01 -28.78
CA CYS A 160 -12.91 -12.33 -28.56
C CYS A 160 -11.90 -12.81 -29.63
N ASP A 161 -11.80 -12.14 -30.78
CA ASP A 161 -10.61 -12.11 -31.66
C ASP A 161 -10.62 -10.79 -32.44
N ASP A 162 -10.03 -9.75 -31.82
CA ASP A 162 -9.77 -8.37 -32.30
C ASP A 162 -8.91 -8.30 -33.59
N THR A 163 -8.93 -9.36 -34.40
CA THR A 163 -8.33 -9.43 -35.73
C THR A 163 -9.28 -9.97 -36.81
N ASP A 164 -10.54 -10.30 -36.47
CA ASP A 164 -11.59 -10.72 -37.42
C ASP A 164 -12.98 -10.08 -37.12
N PRO A 165 -13.45 -9.11 -37.93
CA PRO A 165 -14.64 -8.26 -37.67
C PRO A 165 -15.99 -9.01 -37.81
N GLU A 166 -15.96 -10.33 -37.72
CA GLU A 166 -17.11 -11.21 -37.67
C GLU A 166 -17.28 -11.87 -36.26
N LEU A 167 -16.39 -11.61 -35.27
CA LEU A 167 -16.32 -12.28 -33.94
C LEU A 167 -16.45 -11.36 -32.69
N LYS A 168 -17.54 -10.58 -32.53
CA LYS A 168 -17.76 -9.65 -31.37
C LYS A 168 -18.94 -10.01 -30.46
N PRO A 169 -19.13 -9.32 -29.32
CA PRO A 169 -20.37 -9.34 -28.53
C PRO A 169 -21.63 -8.78 -29.25
N ASP A 170 -22.26 -9.57 -30.12
CA ASP A 170 -23.58 -9.26 -30.71
C ASP A 170 -24.57 -10.44 -30.58
N ASP A 171 -25.61 -10.23 -29.76
CA ASP A 171 -26.88 -11.01 -29.66
C ASP A 171 -27.50 -11.45 -31.01
N SER A 172 -27.09 -10.85 -32.13
CA SER A 172 -27.57 -11.10 -33.49
C SER A 172 -26.65 -11.94 -34.38
N LEU A 173 -25.42 -12.22 -33.93
CA LEU A 173 -24.59 -13.32 -34.42
C LEU A 173 -25.21 -14.66 -33.99
N THR A 174 -24.57 -15.77 -34.32
CA THR A 174 -25.12 -17.11 -34.03
C THR A 174 -23.98 -18.12 -34.04
N GLU A 175 -23.68 -18.67 -32.88
CA GLU A 175 -22.70 -19.75 -32.71
C GLU A 175 -22.84 -20.88 -33.75
N VAL A 176 -21.70 -21.41 -34.20
CA VAL A 176 -21.58 -22.44 -35.24
C VAL A 176 -21.00 -23.73 -34.61
N PRO A 177 -21.84 -24.59 -33.98
CA PRO A 177 -21.33 -25.53 -32.98
C PRO A 177 -20.33 -26.57 -33.49
N TYR A 178 -19.29 -26.72 -32.68
CA TYR A 178 -18.07 -27.49 -32.83
C TYR A 178 -17.13 -27.07 -33.97
N ASP A 179 -17.06 -25.77 -34.28
CA ASP A 179 -16.06 -25.23 -35.22
C ASP A 179 -14.77 -24.72 -34.55
N GLY A 180 -14.83 -24.47 -33.23
CA GLY A 180 -13.68 -24.21 -32.36
C GLY A 180 -13.40 -22.73 -32.08
N ILE A 181 -14.35 -21.85 -32.39
CA ILE A 181 -14.29 -20.39 -32.23
C ILE A 181 -15.56 -19.96 -31.48
N ASP A 182 -15.45 -19.01 -30.54
CA ASP A 182 -16.60 -18.34 -29.92
C ASP A 182 -17.06 -17.24 -30.88
N ASN A 183 -18.25 -17.34 -31.45
CA ASN A 183 -18.75 -16.47 -32.53
C ASN A 183 -19.68 -15.34 -32.04
N ASP A 184 -20.12 -15.38 -30.79
CA ASP A 184 -20.88 -14.29 -30.15
C ASP A 184 -20.25 -13.77 -28.83
N CYS A 185 -18.99 -14.15 -28.59
CA CYS A 185 -18.17 -13.85 -27.42
C CYS A 185 -18.87 -14.19 -26.09
N ASN A 186 -19.59 -15.31 -26.05
CA ASN A 186 -20.38 -15.73 -24.92
C ASN A 186 -20.26 -17.23 -24.65
N LEU A 187 -19.25 -17.59 -23.85
CA LEU A 187 -18.99 -18.93 -23.34
C LEU A 187 -20.18 -19.62 -22.60
N LEU A 188 -21.27 -18.90 -22.30
CA LEU A 188 -22.53 -19.49 -21.78
C LEU A 188 -23.51 -19.96 -22.88
N THR A 189 -23.27 -19.61 -24.14
CA THR A 189 -23.93 -20.15 -25.35
C THR A 189 -22.95 -20.79 -26.34
N GLY A 190 -21.67 -20.88 -25.96
CA GLY A 190 -20.56 -21.20 -26.86
C GLY A 190 -20.47 -22.66 -27.33
N ASP A 191 -19.56 -22.83 -28.30
CA ASP A 191 -19.29 -23.90 -29.27
C ASP A 191 -19.56 -25.37 -28.87
N GLY A 192 -19.60 -25.69 -27.57
CA GLY A 192 -19.88 -27.02 -27.05
C GLY A 192 -21.33 -27.33 -26.66
N ASP A 193 -22.19 -26.32 -26.42
CA ASP A 193 -23.62 -26.46 -26.10
C ASP A 193 -24.47 -26.01 -27.29
N LYS A 194 -25.23 -26.94 -27.88
CA LYS A 194 -26.06 -26.68 -29.07
C LYS A 194 -27.57 -26.91 -28.84
N ASP A 195 -27.91 -27.42 -27.67
CA ASP A 195 -29.28 -27.64 -27.21
C ASP A 195 -29.79 -26.41 -26.45
N GLY A 196 -28.88 -25.73 -25.73
CA GLY A 196 -29.07 -24.45 -25.04
C GLY A 196 -29.44 -24.61 -23.57
N ASP A 197 -29.03 -25.71 -22.92
CA ASP A 197 -29.30 -25.97 -21.50
C ASP A 197 -28.15 -25.55 -20.57
N GLY A 198 -26.97 -25.24 -21.12
CA GLY A 198 -25.75 -24.84 -20.44
C GLY A 198 -24.64 -25.90 -20.42
N TYR A 199 -24.91 -27.16 -20.81
CA TYR A 199 -23.93 -28.24 -20.72
C TYR A 199 -23.26 -28.56 -22.06
N TRP A 200 -21.92 -28.43 -22.09
CA TRP A 200 -21.10 -28.75 -23.25
C TRP A 200 -20.99 -30.26 -23.46
N SER A 201 -21.12 -30.70 -24.70
CA SER A 201 -21.13 -32.11 -25.07
C SER A 201 -19.83 -32.84 -24.68
N ALA A 202 -19.95 -34.01 -24.05
CA ALA A 202 -18.83 -34.82 -23.51
C ALA A 202 -17.69 -35.07 -24.52
N ASN A 203 -18.02 -35.15 -25.81
CA ASN A 203 -17.09 -35.44 -26.90
C ASN A 203 -16.57 -34.18 -27.63
N TYR A 204 -16.67 -32.98 -27.04
CA TYR A 204 -16.23 -31.70 -27.63
C TYR A 204 -14.85 -31.79 -28.32
N ASN A 205 -13.85 -32.34 -27.62
CA ASN A 205 -12.47 -32.50 -28.13
C ASN A 205 -12.33 -33.43 -29.35
N GLU A 206 -13.31 -34.30 -29.64
CA GLU A 206 -13.35 -35.08 -30.89
C GLU A 206 -14.12 -34.35 -32.01
N LYS A 207 -15.05 -33.46 -31.65
CA LYS A 207 -15.89 -32.67 -32.58
C LYS A 207 -15.17 -31.42 -33.10
N ALA A 208 -14.53 -30.64 -32.21
CA ALA A 208 -13.73 -29.45 -32.50
C ALA A 208 -12.20 -29.68 -32.28
N PRO A 209 -11.54 -30.61 -33.01
CA PRO A 209 -10.20 -31.09 -32.70
C PRO A 209 -9.10 -30.05 -33.05
N GLY A 210 -8.81 -29.18 -32.09
CA GLY A 210 -7.81 -28.12 -32.21
C GLY A 210 -8.26 -26.75 -31.69
N SER A 211 -9.49 -26.65 -31.17
CA SER A 211 -9.95 -25.49 -30.38
C SER A 211 -9.04 -25.26 -29.17
N GLU A 212 -8.86 -23.99 -28.79
CA GLU A 212 -8.23 -23.59 -27.52
C GLU A 212 -9.28 -23.17 -26.46
N LEU A 213 -10.57 -23.17 -26.81
CA LEU A 213 -11.68 -22.95 -25.88
C LEU A 213 -11.77 -24.06 -24.83
N VAL A 214 -12.17 -23.69 -23.61
CA VAL A 214 -12.36 -24.61 -22.48
C VAL A 214 -13.70 -24.31 -21.80
N PRO A 215 -14.60 -25.29 -21.63
CA PRO A 215 -15.86 -25.08 -20.91
C PRO A 215 -15.63 -24.64 -19.47
N SER A 216 -16.57 -23.83 -18.94
CA SER A 216 -16.56 -23.45 -17.53
C SER A 216 -16.63 -24.70 -16.62
N PRO A 217 -15.90 -24.74 -15.49
CA PRO A 217 -15.78 -25.96 -14.67
C PRO A 217 -17.12 -26.53 -14.18
N GLY A 218 -17.41 -27.78 -14.54
CA GLY A 218 -18.66 -28.46 -14.18
C GLY A 218 -19.81 -28.26 -15.17
N MET A 219 -19.55 -27.61 -16.31
CA MET A 219 -20.47 -27.52 -17.45
C MET A 219 -20.18 -28.61 -18.52
N ASP A 220 -19.29 -29.57 -18.25
CA ASP A 220 -18.88 -30.60 -19.20
C ASP A 220 -19.60 -31.94 -19.01
N GLY A 221 -20.11 -32.52 -20.10
CA GLY A 221 -20.46 -33.94 -20.15
C GLY A 221 -21.78 -34.32 -20.84
N ASP A 222 -22.46 -33.42 -21.54
CA ASP A 222 -23.77 -33.77 -22.12
C ASP A 222 -23.70 -34.94 -23.14
N CYS A 223 -24.66 -35.86 -23.00
CA CYS A 223 -24.86 -37.04 -23.84
C CYS A 223 -26.02 -36.90 -24.85
N PHE A 224 -26.90 -35.89 -24.76
CA PHE A 224 -27.95 -35.66 -25.75
C PHE A 224 -27.41 -35.08 -27.07
N ASP A 225 -26.44 -34.17 -26.98
CA ASP A 225 -25.93 -33.36 -28.07
C ASP A 225 -24.92 -34.13 -28.97
N ASP A 226 -24.61 -35.39 -28.65
CA ASP A 226 -23.92 -36.33 -29.56
C ASP A 226 -24.84 -36.92 -30.65
N SER A 227 -25.53 -35.98 -31.31
CA SER A 227 -26.55 -36.12 -32.35
C SER A 227 -26.16 -36.84 -33.65
N ASP A 228 -24.94 -37.38 -33.78
CA ASP A 228 -24.56 -38.32 -34.86
C ASP A 228 -24.33 -39.77 -34.34
N ALA A 229 -24.34 -40.01 -33.02
CA ALA A 229 -24.17 -41.34 -32.40
C ALA A 229 -24.76 -41.47 -30.97
N PRO A 230 -26.09 -41.40 -30.75
CA PRO A 230 -26.68 -41.71 -29.45
C PRO A 230 -26.47 -43.18 -29.08
N GLU A 231 -26.02 -43.48 -27.85
CA GLU A 231 -25.84 -44.87 -27.39
C GLU A 231 -27.17 -45.61 -27.20
N GLN A 232 -28.30 -44.88 -27.03
CA GLN A 232 -29.66 -45.45 -26.90
C GLN A 232 -30.67 -44.83 -27.89
N GLU A 233 -31.49 -45.66 -28.57
CA GLU A 233 -32.67 -45.17 -29.32
C GLU A 233 -33.82 -44.86 -28.35
N VAL A 234 -33.91 -43.61 -27.88
CA VAL A 234 -34.97 -43.07 -27.00
C VAL A 234 -36.38 -43.41 -27.50
N THR A 235 -36.91 -44.52 -26.98
CA THR A 235 -38.21 -45.09 -27.36
C THR A 235 -38.86 -45.73 -26.13
N PRO A 236 -39.91 -45.11 -25.55
CA PRO A 236 -40.41 -45.47 -24.23
C PRO A 236 -41.15 -46.81 -24.24
N ILE A 237 -40.96 -47.55 -23.16
CA ILE A 237 -41.60 -48.82 -22.83
C ILE A 237 -42.63 -48.61 -21.70
N ASN A 238 -43.31 -49.69 -21.31
CA ASN A 238 -44.27 -49.81 -20.19
C ASN A 238 -45.48 -48.83 -20.11
N GLY A 239 -45.50 -47.73 -20.86
CA GLY A 239 -46.59 -46.75 -20.94
C GLY A 239 -46.19 -45.30 -20.66
N PHE A 240 -44.90 -45.02 -20.44
CA PHE A 240 -44.38 -43.72 -20.01
C PHE A 240 -44.24 -42.69 -21.16
N PRO A 241 -44.18 -41.37 -20.85
CA PRO A 241 -43.92 -40.32 -21.84
C PRO A 241 -42.42 -40.14 -22.10
N LEU A 242 -42.02 -39.61 -23.25
CA LEU A 242 -40.62 -39.21 -23.48
C LEU A 242 -40.24 -37.96 -22.66
N PRO A 243 -38.99 -37.88 -22.15
CA PRO A 243 -38.38 -36.64 -21.68
C PRO A 243 -38.09 -35.66 -22.85
N SER A 244 -37.63 -34.47 -22.50
CA SER A 244 -37.16 -33.41 -23.41
C SER A 244 -35.65 -33.54 -23.67
N PRO A 245 -35.14 -33.07 -24.82
CA PRO A 245 -33.71 -32.79 -25.02
C PRO A 245 -33.10 -32.03 -23.85
N GLU A 246 -33.73 -30.90 -23.49
CA GLU A 246 -33.31 -29.89 -22.53
C GLU A 246 -33.50 -30.34 -21.05
N SER A 247 -33.31 -31.64 -20.81
CA SER A 247 -33.50 -32.33 -19.53
C SER A 247 -32.76 -33.67 -19.42
N VAL A 248 -31.82 -33.96 -20.33
CA VAL A 248 -31.01 -35.19 -20.35
C VAL A 248 -29.54 -34.77 -20.34
N TYR A 249 -28.98 -34.58 -19.15
CA TYR A 249 -27.65 -34.00 -18.93
C TYR A 249 -27.04 -34.51 -17.60
N PRO A 250 -25.71 -34.43 -17.40
CA PRO A 250 -25.06 -34.88 -16.16
C PRO A 250 -25.60 -34.18 -14.91
N GLY A 251 -26.20 -34.94 -14.00
CA GLY A 251 -26.85 -34.39 -12.82
C GLY A 251 -28.28 -33.86 -13.05
N SER A 252 -28.93 -34.27 -14.15
CA SER A 252 -30.39 -34.19 -14.24
C SER A 252 -31.01 -34.99 -13.07
N ALA A 253 -31.99 -34.40 -12.39
CA ALA A 253 -32.39 -34.87 -11.06
C ALA A 253 -33.55 -35.91 -11.07
N ALA A 254 -33.78 -36.59 -12.19
CA ALA A 254 -35.08 -37.22 -12.45
C ALA A 254 -35.04 -38.45 -13.37
N GLU A 255 -34.25 -39.47 -13.03
CA GLU A 255 -34.47 -40.82 -13.55
C GLU A 255 -35.89 -41.31 -13.32
N VAL A 256 -36.43 -42.06 -14.29
CA VAL A 256 -37.80 -42.61 -14.23
C VAL A 256 -37.75 -44.14 -14.33
N PRO A 257 -37.84 -44.88 -13.21
CA PRO A 257 -37.79 -46.34 -13.24
C PRO A 257 -38.83 -46.95 -14.20
N TYR A 258 -38.43 -48.03 -14.89
CA TYR A 258 -39.21 -48.81 -15.85
C TYR A 258 -39.63 -48.08 -17.15
N ASP A 259 -39.14 -46.87 -17.41
CA ASP A 259 -39.57 -45.96 -18.48
C ASP A 259 -39.05 -46.31 -19.87
N GLY A 260 -37.73 -46.52 -19.98
CA GLY A 260 -37.07 -46.76 -21.25
C GLY A 260 -35.91 -45.82 -21.63
N VAL A 261 -35.45 -44.92 -20.74
CA VAL A 261 -34.47 -43.86 -21.03
C VAL A 261 -33.54 -43.62 -19.83
N ASP A 262 -32.24 -43.65 -20.09
CA ASP A 262 -31.14 -43.12 -19.26
C ASP A 262 -31.08 -41.59 -19.48
N SER A 263 -31.17 -40.81 -18.39
CA SER A 263 -31.46 -39.38 -18.37
C SER A 263 -30.41 -38.53 -17.63
N ASP A 264 -29.59 -39.12 -16.76
CA ASP A 264 -28.41 -38.48 -16.13
C ASP A 264 -27.07 -38.87 -16.79
N CYS A 265 -27.12 -39.70 -17.84
CA CYS A 265 -26.00 -40.23 -18.62
C CYS A 265 -25.12 -41.25 -17.84
N GLY A 266 -25.61 -41.83 -16.74
CA GLY A 266 -24.87 -42.76 -15.87
C GLY A 266 -24.54 -44.13 -16.47
N GLY A 267 -25.35 -44.62 -17.42
CA GLY A 267 -25.06 -45.85 -18.18
C GLY A 267 -25.25 -47.18 -17.44
N ASP A 268 -26.12 -47.24 -16.43
CA ASP A 268 -26.36 -48.41 -15.58
C ASP A 268 -27.73 -49.11 -15.79
N GLU A 269 -27.87 -50.33 -15.28
CA GLU A 269 -29.03 -51.22 -15.55
C GLU A 269 -30.21 -51.02 -14.56
N PHE A 270 -30.29 -49.88 -13.86
CA PHE A 270 -31.29 -49.61 -12.80
C PHE A 270 -32.76 -49.51 -13.27
N GLU A 271 -33.03 -49.54 -14.58
CA GLU A 271 -34.37 -49.43 -15.19
C GLU A 271 -35.39 -50.48 -14.67
N PHE A 272 -34.95 -51.57 -14.03
CA PHE A 272 -35.82 -52.68 -13.54
C PHE A 272 -35.49 -53.19 -12.13
N ASP A 273 -34.78 -52.39 -11.33
CA ASP A 273 -34.24 -52.73 -10.01
C ASP A 273 -34.32 -51.44 -9.17
N ALA A 274 -35.54 -51.04 -8.79
CA ALA A 274 -35.84 -49.63 -8.47
C ALA A 274 -35.47 -49.19 -7.03
N ASP A 275 -35.19 -50.15 -6.15
CA ASP A 275 -34.56 -49.95 -4.84
C ASP A 275 -33.08 -50.37 -4.82
N MET A 276 -32.57 -50.92 -5.93
CA MET A 276 -31.18 -51.25 -6.20
C MET A 276 -30.61 -52.42 -5.37
N ASP A 277 -31.47 -53.37 -4.95
CA ASP A 277 -31.08 -54.52 -4.13
C ASP A 277 -30.43 -55.68 -4.91
N GLY A 278 -30.62 -55.71 -6.24
CA GLY A 278 -30.09 -56.74 -7.14
C GLY A 278 -31.08 -57.87 -7.52
N TYR A 279 -32.33 -57.82 -7.07
CA TYR A 279 -33.38 -58.84 -7.26
C TYR A 279 -34.56 -58.40 -8.16
N ALA A 280 -34.37 -57.38 -9.00
CA ALA A 280 -35.21 -56.95 -10.12
C ALA A 280 -36.68 -57.41 -10.14
N SER A 281 -37.60 -56.49 -9.86
CA SER A 281 -39.07 -56.62 -9.87
C SER A 281 -39.71 -57.98 -10.18
N ALA A 282 -40.44 -58.52 -9.20
CA ALA A 282 -41.44 -59.57 -9.44
C ALA A 282 -42.71 -59.03 -10.14
N ALA A 283 -42.87 -57.71 -10.24
CA ALA A 283 -44.05 -57.02 -10.75
C ALA A 283 -43.91 -56.48 -12.18
N TYR A 284 -42.78 -55.85 -12.51
CA TYR A 284 -42.54 -55.12 -13.76
C TYR A 284 -41.52 -55.83 -14.68
N PRO A 285 -41.85 -56.08 -15.97
CA PRO A 285 -40.97 -56.82 -16.86
C PRO A 285 -40.07 -55.93 -17.73
N ASP A 286 -38.87 -56.44 -18.02
CA ASP A 286 -37.84 -55.75 -18.79
C ASP A 286 -38.11 -55.67 -20.32
N ARG A 287 -37.20 -55.02 -21.05
CA ARG A 287 -37.25 -54.85 -22.52
C ARG A 287 -37.17 -56.19 -23.30
N GLU A 288 -36.77 -57.31 -22.67
CA GLU A 288 -36.88 -58.68 -23.20
C GLU A 288 -38.09 -59.49 -22.67
N ALA A 289 -38.84 -58.94 -21.72
CA ALA A 289 -39.90 -59.56 -20.91
C ALA A 289 -39.45 -60.68 -19.94
N ARG A 290 -38.38 -60.44 -19.16
CA ARG A 290 -38.03 -61.15 -17.91
C ARG A 290 -38.86 -60.62 -16.72
N ILE A 291 -38.86 -61.35 -15.60
CA ILE A 291 -39.49 -61.01 -14.29
C ILE A 291 -38.63 -61.70 -13.21
N GLY A 292 -38.35 -61.04 -12.08
CA GLY A 292 -37.52 -61.60 -10.99
C GLY A 292 -38.31 -62.20 -9.82
N THR A 293 -37.85 -61.91 -8.59
CA THR A 293 -38.13 -62.71 -7.38
C THR A 293 -38.51 -61.95 -6.13
N ASP A 294 -38.22 -60.64 -6.09
CA ASP A 294 -38.44 -59.80 -4.94
C ASP A 294 -39.91 -59.84 -4.42
N CYS A 295 -40.10 -59.77 -3.10
CA CYS A 295 -41.42 -59.70 -2.48
C CYS A 295 -41.95 -58.24 -2.39
N GLN A 296 -41.08 -57.22 -2.62
CA GLN A 296 -41.45 -55.80 -2.85
C GLN A 296 -40.31 -54.93 -3.49
N ASP A 297 -40.33 -54.61 -4.81
CA ASP A 297 -39.28 -53.76 -5.46
C ASP A 297 -39.68 -52.27 -5.63
N CYS A 298 -40.93 -51.94 -5.30
CA CYS A 298 -41.45 -50.59 -5.46
C CYS A 298 -41.11 -49.65 -4.30
N VAL A 299 -40.04 -48.85 -4.42
CA VAL A 299 -39.68 -47.72 -3.51
C VAL A 299 -40.82 -46.74 -3.19
N THR A 300 -41.89 -46.69 -3.99
CA THR A 300 -43.13 -45.97 -3.65
C THR A 300 -44.37 -46.81 -3.99
N PRO A 301 -45.51 -46.66 -3.27
CA PRO A 301 -46.67 -47.56 -3.37
C PRO A 301 -47.23 -47.76 -4.80
N CYS A 302 -46.80 -48.83 -5.46
CA CYS A 302 -47.15 -49.13 -6.85
C CYS A 302 -48.38 -50.04 -6.94
N THR A 303 -49.10 -50.01 -8.07
CA THR A 303 -50.39 -50.72 -8.19
C THR A 303 -50.29 -52.22 -8.51
N ALA A 304 -49.08 -52.77 -8.57
CA ALA A 304 -48.81 -54.16 -8.92
C ALA A 304 -48.48 -55.03 -7.69
N GLU A 305 -47.92 -54.42 -6.65
CA GLU A 305 -47.54 -55.06 -5.39
C GLU A 305 -48.60 -54.77 -4.33
N ALA A 306 -48.86 -55.72 -3.43
CA ALA A 306 -50.12 -55.76 -2.66
C ALA A 306 -49.95 -55.65 -1.14
N ASP A 307 -48.81 -56.11 -0.64
CA ASP A 307 -48.52 -56.23 0.80
C ASP A 307 -47.38 -55.26 1.20
N TRP A 308 -47.21 -54.18 0.42
CA TRP A 308 -46.18 -53.14 0.55
C TRP A 308 -46.06 -52.57 1.98
N SER A 309 -44.89 -52.73 2.59
CA SER A 309 -44.45 -52.00 3.77
C SER A 309 -43.77 -50.70 3.36
N GLY A 310 -44.06 -49.64 4.11
CA GLY A 310 -43.36 -48.35 4.02
C GLY A 310 -42.46 -48.07 5.22
N GLU A 311 -42.18 -49.09 6.02
CA GLU A 311 -41.53 -48.98 7.34
C GLU A 311 -40.14 -49.62 7.33
N VAL A 312 -39.93 -50.67 6.52
CA VAL A 312 -38.62 -51.22 6.12
C VAL A 312 -38.33 -50.83 4.65
N PRO A 313 -37.08 -50.55 4.24
CA PRO A 313 -36.75 -50.29 2.85
C PRO A 313 -37.12 -51.48 1.96
N SER A 314 -37.64 -51.16 0.76
CA SER A 314 -38.04 -52.13 -0.25
C SER A 314 -36.93 -53.18 -0.51
N SER A 315 -35.69 -52.70 -0.65
CA SER A 315 -34.45 -53.45 -0.85
C SER A 315 -34.06 -54.48 0.23
N ASP A 316 -34.71 -54.45 1.39
CA ASP A 316 -34.42 -55.36 2.50
C ASP A 316 -35.50 -56.46 2.65
N ILE A 317 -36.54 -56.48 1.80
CA ILE A 317 -37.74 -57.35 1.92
C ILE A 317 -37.76 -58.43 0.81
N ASN A 318 -36.71 -59.27 0.76
CA ASN A 318 -36.50 -60.27 -0.29
C ASN A 318 -36.23 -61.71 0.25
N GLU A 319 -36.35 -62.74 -0.61
CA GLU A 319 -36.16 -64.16 -0.20
C GLU A 319 -34.74 -64.55 0.28
N GLY A 320 -33.81 -63.58 0.31
CA GLY A 320 -32.46 -63.70 0.83
C GLY A 320 -32.18 -62.89 2.10
N ALA A 321 -33.16 -62.16 2.62
CA ALA A 321 -33.06 -61.32 3.80
C ALA A 321 -32.77 -62.11 5.09
N THR A 322 -32.60 -61.40 6.20
CA THR A 322 -32.48 -61.97 7.55
C THR A 322 -33.45 -61.24 8.44
N GLU A 323 -34.35 -61.98 9.08
CA GLU A 323 -35.38 -61.40 9.94
C GLU A 323 -34.78 -60.47 11.00
N THR A 324 -35.31 -59.25 11.06
CA THR A 324 -34.86 -58.17 11.92
C THR A 324 -35.84 -58.03 13.08
N TRP A 325 -35.52 -58.71 14.18
CA TRP A 325 -36.34 -58.72 15.39
C TRP A 325 -36.73 -57.30 15.82
N TYR A 326 -37.96 -57.17 16.28
CA TYR A 326 -38.63 -56.00 16.86
C TYR A 326 -39.13 -54.91 15.88
N ASP A 327 -39.27 -55.18 14.58
CA ASP A 327 -39.76 -54.17 13.61
C ASP A 327 -41.21 -54.39 13.09
N GLY A 328 -41.82 -55.56 13.34
CA GLY A 328 -43.18 -55.90 12.93
C GLY A 328 -43.38 -56.15 11.42
N VAL A 329 -42.30 -56.27 10.65
CA VAL A 329 -42.28 -56.62 9.22
C VAL A 329 -41.70 -58.04 9.04
N ASP A 330 -42.02 -58.67 7.91
CA ASP A 330 -41.73 -60.09 7.59
C ASP A 330 -40.66 -60.12 6.49
N GLN A 331 -39.41 -59.71 6.79
CA GLN A 331 -38.39 -59.39 5.77
C GLN A 331 -37.99 -60.61 4.94
N ASP A 332 -37.84 -61.79 5.58
CA ASP A 332 -37.52 -63.03 4.85
C ASP A 332 -38.77 -63.75 4.28
N CYS A 333 -39.93 -63.08 4.36
CA CYS A 333 -41.24 -63.45 3.86
C CYS A 333 -41.75 -64.84 4.41
N GLN A 334 -41.64 -65.11 5.72
CA GLN A 334 -42.02 -66.36 6.44
C GLN A 334 -43.26 -66.30 7.39
N GLY A 335 -43.40 -65.29 8.28
CA GLY A 335 -44.69 -64.88 8.88
C GLY A 335 -45.16 -65.26 10.32
N TYR A 336 -46.31 -64.69 10.67
CA TYR A 336 -46.70 -63.96 11.92
C TYR A 336 -47.15 -64.68 13.23
N ASP A 337 -47.45 -65.98 13.28
CA ASP A 337 -47.88 -66.70 14.53
C ASP A 337 -47.74 -68.21 14.34
N THR A 338 -46.68 -68.80 14.90
CA THR A 338 -46.35 -70.23 14.67
C THR A 338 -46.44 -71.13 15.91
N ASP A 339 -46.30 -70.56 17.11
CA ASP A 339 -46.29 -71.26 18.42
C ASP A 339 -47.63 -71.14 19.17
N GLY A 340 -48.07 -69.89 19.44
CA GLY A 340 -49.39 -69.54 19.95
C GLY A 340 -49.51 -69.27 21.46
N ASP A 341 -48.46 -68.82 22.13
CA ASP A 341 -48.52 -68.28 23.50
C ASP A 341 -49.18 -66.89 23.59
N ARG A 342 -49.03 -66.07 22.53
CA ARG A 342 -49.44 -64.66 22.36
C ARG A 342 -48.51 -63.63 23.00
N VAL A 343 -47.22 -63.90 22.95
CA VAL A 343 -46.31 -62.87 22.43
C VAL A 343 -46.22 -63.08 20.91
N GLU A 344 -45.67 -62.13 20.19
CA GLU A 344 -45.34 -62.24 18.76
C GLU A 344 -43.85 -62.56 18.68
N ASP A 345 -43.46 -63.61 17.94
CA ASP A 345 -42.09 -64.17 18.00
C ASP A 345 -41.01 -63.06 17.80
N ASP A 346 -41.33 -62.05 16.99
CA ASP A 346 -40.54 -60.83 16.73
C ASP A 346 -40.14 -60.01 17.97
N PHE A 347 -40.88 -60.14 19.10
CA PHE A 347 -40.75 -59.26 20.28
C PHE A 347 -40.45 -59.97 21.64
N ASP A 348 -40.01 -61.24 21.63
CA ASP A 348 -39.48 -61.98 22.82
C ASP A 348 -38.40 -62.97 22.33
N VAL A 349 -37.12 -62.62 22.51
CA VAL A 349 -35.96 -63.33 21.95
C VAL A 349 -35.37 -64.38 22.91
N ASP A 350 -35.62 -64.23 24.21
CA ASP A 350 -35.08 -65.05 25.31
C ASP A 350 -36.08 -66.12 25.83
N PHE A 351 -37.38 -65.87 25.65
CA PHE A 351 -38.53 -66.69 26.03
C PHE A 351 -38.82 -66.76 27.55
N ASP A 352 -38.45 -65.72 28.30
CA ASP A 352 -38.86 -65.44 29.68
C ASP A 352 -40.38 -65.10 29.79
N SER A 353 -40.97 -64.53 28.73
CA SER A 353 -42.35 -64.04 28.62
C SER A 353 -42.67 -62.64 29.21
N TYR A 354 -41.68 -61.76 29.38
CA TYR A 354 -41.88 -60.32 29.16
C TYR A 354 -41.82 -60.00 27.66
N VAL A 355 -41.68 -58.72 27.31
CA VAL A 355 -41.53 -58.20 25.96
C VAL A 355 -40.44 -57.15 26.04
N ALA A 356 -39.56 -57.08 25.04
CA ALA A 356 -38.45 -56.13 25.02
C ALA A 356 -38.91 -54.69 25.22
N GLU A 357 -38.16 -53.92 26.01
CA GLU A 357 -38.55 -52.57 26.42
C GLU A 357 -38.92 -51.67 25.22
N GLY A 358 -39.99 -50.90 25.41
CA GLY A 358 -40.48 -49.93 24.42
C GLY A 358 -41.53 -50.50 23.46
N TYR A 359 -41.43 -51.80 23.13
CA TYR A 359 -42.27 -52.43 22.12
C TYR A 359 -43.70 -52.75 22.58
N VAL A 360 -44.58 -52.98 21.60
CA VAL A 360 -45.98 -53.36 21.79
C VAL A 360 -46.39 -54.34 20.69
N ASP A 361 -46.48 -55.63 21.04
CA ASP A 361 -46.85 -56.68 20.11
C ASP A 361 -48.27 -56.51 19.50
N GLY A 362 -48.56 -57.24 18.43
CA GLY A 362 -49.86 -57.32 17.78
C GLY A 362 -51.00 -57.88 18.65
N PHE A 363 -50.67 -58.41 19.83
CA PHE A 363 -51.63 -58.84 20.85
C PHE A 363 -51.98 -57.72 21.85
N GLY A 364 -51.17 -56.67 21.93
CA GLY A 364 -51.32 -55.48 22.76
C GLY A 364 -50.70 -55.59 24.16
N ASN A 365 -49.70 -56.47 24.34
CA ASN A 365 -48.79 -56.43 25.48
C ASN A 365 -47.85 -55.22 25.31
N ARG A 366 -47.22 -54.73 26.38
CA ARG A 366 -46.21 -53.66 26.32
C ARG A 366 -44.96 -54.18 27.01
N GLY A 367 -43.82 -54.02 26.35
CA GLY A 367 -42.54 -54.34 26.92
C GLY A 367 -42.03 -53.30 27.90
N ASP A 368 -41.44 -53.81 28.97
CA ASP A 368 -40.68 -53.11 29.99
C ASP A 368 -39.38 -53.87 30.35
N ASP A 369 -38.99 -54.94 29.64
CA ASP A 369 -37.72 -55.63 29.88
C ASP A 369 -36.55 -54.95 29.15
N CYS A 370 -35.67 -54.31 29.94
CA CYS A 370 -34.51 -53.59 29.46
C CYS A 370 -33.38 -54.51 28.92
N VAL A 371 -33.40 -55.82 29.21
CA VAL A 371 -32.45 -56.81 28.66
C VAL A 371 -33.15 -58.14 28.33
N ASP A 372 -33.89 -58.13 27.21
CA ASP A 372 -34.58 -59.28 26.55
C ASP A 372 -33.62 -60.40 26.04
N THR A 373 -32.50 -60.61 26.72
CA THR A 373 -31.50 -61.67 26.50
C THR A 373 -30.89 -62.24 27.79
N GLU A 374 -31.21 -61.70 28.98
CA GLU A 374 -30.67 -62.16 30.28
C GLU A 374 -31.78 -62.20 31.37
N PRO A 375 -32.40 -63.37 31.65
CA PRO A 375 -33.67 -63.51 32.38
C PRO A 375 -33.50 -63.45 33.91
N THR A 376 -32.76 -62.44 34.36
CA THR A 376 -32.56 -62.03 35.75
C THR A 376 -32.53 -60.52 35.95
N VAL A 377 -32.36 -59.75 34.87
CA VAL A 377 -32.69 -58.32 34.80
C VAL A 377 -34.16 -58.24 34.39
N PHE A 378 -34.98 -57.45 35.10
CA PHE A 378 -36.39 -57.20 34.75
C PHE A 378 -37.01 -56.14 35.70
N PRO A 379 -38.11 -55.48 35.31
CA PRO A 379 -38.81 -54.48 36.14
C PRO A 379 -39.08 -54.87 37.59
N GLY A 380 -38.39 -54.20 38.52
CA GLY A 380 -38.66 -54.27 39.97
C GLY A 380 -37.99 -55.43 40.72
N ALA A 381 -36.70 -55.67 40.47
CA ALA A 381 -35.77 -56.41 41.33
C ALA A 381 -35.39 -55.64 42.64
N ASP A 382 -34.16 -55.83 43.13
CA ASP A 382 -33.52 -55.08 44.24
C ASP A 382 -32.12 -54.65 43.73
N ASP A 383 -31.79 -53.36 43.75
CA ASP A 383 -30.60 -52.77 43.09
C ASP A 383 -29.45 -52.32 44.05
N VAL A 384 -28.20 -52.19 43.56
CA VAL A 384 -26.97 -51.93 44.36
C VAL A 384 -25.81 -51.23 43.59
N TRP A 385 -25.62 -49.91 43.77
CA TRP A 385 -24.48 -49.11 43.25
C TRP A 385 -23.06 -49.75 43.33
N TYR A 386 -22.25 -49.46 42.30
CA TYR A 386 -20.89 -49.94 42.03
C TYR A 386 -20.73 -51.48 41.93
N ASP A 387 -21.79 -52.20 41.52
CA ASP A 387 -21.85 -53.66 41.29
C ASP A 387 -21.77 -54.02 39.78
N GLY A 388 -22.23 -53.11 38.91
CA GLY A 388 -22.17 -53.11 37.46
C GLY A 388 -23.47 -53.49 36.74
N VAL A 389 -24.61 -53.45 37.44
CA VAL A 389 -25.90 -53.96 36.94
C VAL A 389 -27.08 -53.14 37.49
N ASP A 390 -27.73 -52.32 36.65
CA ASP A 390 -29.11 -51.86 36.89
C ASP A 390 -29.97 -53.11 36.89
N SER A 391 -30.30 -53.56 38.11
CA SER A 391 -30.95 -54.85 38.29
C SER A 391 -32.47 -54.77 38.11
N ASP A 392 -33.08 -53.58 38.23
CA ASP A 392 -34.53 -53.39 38.28
C ASP A 392 -35.16 -52.64 37.10
N CYS A 393 -34.37 -52.36 36.06
CA CYS A 393 -34.70 -51.49 34.93
C CYS A 393 -35.12 -50.10 35.42
N GLY A 394 -34.33 -49.54 36.33
CA GLY A 394 -34.53 -48.23 36.94
C GLY A 394 -34.20 -47.08 35.98
N GLY A 395 -33.18 -47.26 35.14
CA GLY A 395 -32.72 -46.27 34.17
C GLY A 395 -31.61 -45.33 34.67
N GLU A 396 -30.98 -45.63 35.80
CA GLU A 396 -29.88 -44.86 36.42
C GLU A 396 -28.56 -45.68 36.24
N ASP A 397 -27.40 -45.07 35.99
CA ASP A 397 -26.13 -45.81 35.82
C ASP A 397 -25.43 -46.14 37.15
N ASP A 398 -24.99 -47.39 37.30
CA ASP A 398 -24.37 -47.94 38.52
C ASP A 398 -23.12 -47.18 39.02
N TYR A 399 -22.53 -46.33 38.16
CA TYR A 399 -21.33 -45.54 38.44
C TYR A 399 -21.55 -44.02 38.62
N ASP A 400 -22.76 -43.50 38.40
CA ASP A 400 -23.17 -42.10 38.67
C ASP A 400 -24.12 -42.08 39.87
N ALA A 401 -23.61 -41.77 41.07
CA ALA A 401 -24.37 -41.93 42.32
C ALA A 401 -25.16 -40.70 42.78
N ASP A 402 -25.02 -39.54 42.12
CA ASP A 402 -25.79 -38.32 42.41
C ASP A 402 -26.63 -37.79 41.24
N GLY A 403 -26.32 -38.19 40.00
CA GLY A 403 -27.10 -37.97 38.79
C GLY A 403 -26.64 -36.77 37.97
N ASP A 404 -25.34 -36.50 37.92
CA ASP A 404 -24.76 -35.31 37.25
C ASP A 404 -24.30 -35.55 35.80
N LEU A 405 -24.30 -36.81 35.35
CA LEU A 405 -23.87 -37.30 34.03
C LEU A 405 -22.35 -37.42 33.81
N TYR A 406 -21.54 -37.39 34.87
CA TYR A 406 -20.10 -37.63 34.84
C TYR A 406 -19.74 -38.82 35.75
N VAL A 407 -18.57 -39.40 35.49
CA VAL A 407 -18.06 -40.51 36.32
C VAL A 407 -16.59 -40.32 36.70
N PRO A 408 -16.18 -40.80 37.89
CA PRO A 408 -14.78 -40.81 38.27
C PRO A 408 -13.92 -41.49 37.21
N ASN A 409 -12.73 -40.94 36.97
CA ASN A 409 -11.69 -41.49 36.10
C ASN A 409 -11.28 -42.97 36.41
N ALA A 410 -11.76 -43.55 37.51
CA ALA A 410 -11.59 -44.94 37.88
C ALA A 410 -12.64 -45.90 37.27
N TYR A 411 -13.82 -45.38 36.92
CA TYR A 411 -14.98 -46.13 36.40
C TYR A 411 -15.36 -45.75 34.96
N PHE A 412 -14.89 -44.61 34.44
CA PHE A 412 -15.11 -44.22 33.05
C PHE A 412 -14.89 -45.36 32.02
N GLY A 413 -15.89 -45.54 31.15
CA GLY A 413 -15.89 -46.58 30.12
C GLY A 413 -16.12 -48.00 30.66
N MET A 414 -16.53 -48.17 31.92
CA MET A 414 -17.30 -49.33 32.35
C MET A 414 -18.74 -49.21 31.82
N THR A 415 -19.53 -50.27 31.92
CA THR A 415 -20.86 -50.36 31.32
C THR A 415 -21.82 -51.04 32.28
N THR A 416 -22.89 -50.34 32.65
CA THR A 416 -23.96 -50.89 33.48
C THR A 416 -24.85 -51.82 32.66
N LEU A 417 -24.95 -53.08 33.08
CA LEU A 417 -25.86 -54.05 32.48
C LEU A 417 -27.28 -53.78 32.99
N GLY A 418 -28.27 -53.65 32.10
CA GLY A 418 -29.63 -53.22 32.47
C GLY A 418 -29.99 -51.89 31.81
N LEU A 419 -29.01 -51.04 31.56
CA LEU A 419 -29.21 -49.87 30.72
C LEU A 419 -29.09 -50.24 29.22
N PRO A 420 -29.83 -49.55 28.33
CA PRO A 420 -29.68 -49.74 26.89
C PRO A 420 -28.26 -49.36 26.44
N SER A 421 -27.77 -49.99 25.36
CA SER A 421 -26.39 -49.78 24.91
C SER A 421 -26.17 -48.36 24.37
N GLY A 422 -25.58 -47.49 25.19
CA GLY A 422 -25.47 -46.05 24.92
C GLY A 422 -26.48 -45.18 25.69
N ALA A 423 -27.16 -45.74 26.70
CA ALA A 423 -27.55 -44.94 27.86
C ALA A 423 -26.33 -44.21 28.40
N GLU A 424 -26.57 -42.97 28.83
CA GLU A 424 -25.67 -42.03 29.48
C GLU A 424 -24.20 -42.22 29.10
N LEU A 425 -23.78 -41.45 28.09
CA LEU A 425 -22.36 -41.31 27.73
C LEU A 425 -21.66 -40.48 28.80
N LEU A 426 -21.51 -41.08 29.98
CA LEU A 426 -20.97 -40.45 31.18
C LEU A 426 -19.53 -40.03 30.91
N ASP A 427 -19.29 -38.74 31.00
CA ASP A 427 -17.99 -38.18 30.63
C ASP A 427 -16.96 -38.43 31.75
N PRO A 428 -15.68 -38.60 31.39
CA PRO A 428 -14.63 -38.84 32.36
C PRO A 428 -14.29 -37.55 33.10
N GLY A 429 -14.23 -37.61 34.43
CA GLY A 429 -13.43 -36.64 35.18
C GLY A 429 -14.13 -35.95 36.33
N ASP A 430 -15.34 -36.38 36.68
CA ASP A 430 -15.91 -36.10 37.99
C ASP A 430 -14.86 -36.28 39.12
N CYS A 431 -14.95 -35.38 40.10
CA CYS A 431 -14.13 -35.36 41.29
C CYS A 431 -14.93 -35.50 42.62
N VAL A 432 -16.27 -35.69 42.58
CA VAL A 432 -17.21 -35.66 43.74
C VAL A 432 -18.42 -36.67 43.70
N ASP A 433 -18.42 -37.73 42.90
CA ASP A 433 -19.42 -38.84 42.79
C ASP A 433 -20.32 -39.20 44.02
N ASP A 434 -19.80 -39.70 45.17
CA ASP A 434 -20.65 -40.17 46.30
C ASP A 434 -20.83 -39.10 47.41
N PRO A 435 -21.96 -38.35 47.46
CA PRO A 435 -22.25 -37.34 48.49
C PRO A 435 -22.45 -37.90 49.91
N LEU A 436 -22.39 -39.23 50.10
CA LEU A 436 -22.46 -39.92 51.40
C LEU A 436 -21.09 -40.45 51.87
N THR A 437 -20.11 -40.68 50.99
CA THR A 437 -18.74 -41.06 51.39
C THR A 437 -17.72 -39.93 51.34
N ASP A 438 -17.81 -39.01 50.37
CA ASP A 438 -16.61 -38.28 49.95
C ASP A 438 -16.38 -36.97 50.71
N GLY A 439 -17.42 -36.37 51.31
CA GLY A 439 -17.18 -35.28 52.24
C GLY A 439 -18.39 -34.61 52.89
N THR A 440 -18.21 -33.31 53.12
CA THR A 440 -19.29 -32.36 53.30
C THR A 440 -18.88 -31.14 52.49
N VAL A 441 -19.47 -30.99 51.30
CA VAL A 441 -19.20 -29.92 50.34
C VAL A 441 -19.27 -28.54 51.03
N SER A 442 -18.40 -27.61 50.61
CA SER A 442 -18.30 -26.29 51.25
C SER A 442 -17.83 -25.19 50.30
N GLY A 443 -18.71 -24.72 49.42
CA GLY A 443 -18.51 -23.55 48.56
C GLY A 443 -19.75 -22.64 48.49
N PRO A 444 -19.84 -21.75 47.49
CA PRO A 444 -21.10 -21.09 47.12
C PRO A 444 -22.06 -22.05 46.41
N ARG A 445 -21.52 -22.84 45.47
CA ARG A 445 -22.04 -24.16 45.05
C ARG A 445 -21.75 -25.20 46.14
N GLN A 446 -22.60 -26.22 46.24
CA GLN A 446 -22.71 -27.01 47.48
C GLN A 446 -23.42 -28.36 47.37
N ASP A 447 -24.05 -28.62 46.22
CA ASP A 447 -24.49 -29.96 45.87
C ASP A 447 -23.28 -30.69 45.20
N ALA A 448 -23.37 -31.97 44.84
CA ALA A 448 -22.19 -32.76 44.44
C ALA A 448 -22.00 -32.70 42.91
N ASP A 449 -23.12 -32.84 42.22
CA ASP A 449 -23.58 -32.38 40.91
C ASP A 449 -23.23 -30.93 40.47
N ASP A 450 -22.35 -30.26 41.22
CA ASP A 450 -21.71 -28.97 40.90
C ASP A 450 -20.23 -29.14 40.44
N TYR A 451 -19.62 -30.35 40.49
CA TYR A 451 -18.16 -30.57 40.37
C TYR A 451 -17.73 -31.58 39.28
N ASN A 452 -17.92 -31.21 38.01
CA ASN A 452 -17.54 -32.04 36.86
C ASN A 452 -16.98 -31.21 35.69
N PRO A 453 -16.27 -31.83 34.71
CA PRO A 453 -15.73 -31.16 33.52
C PRO A 453 -16.68 -30.42 32.56
N SER A 454 -17.98 -30.30 32.85
CA SER A 454 -18.90 -29.37 32.16
C SER A 454 -19.36 -28.20 33.03
N SER A 455 -19.07 -28.21 34.33
CA SER A 455 -19.27 -27.06 35.21
C SER A 455 -18.51 -25.86 34.68
N ILE A 456 -19.19 -24.71 34.60
CA ILE A 456 -18.55 -23.44 34.29
C ILE A 456 -17.87 -22.97 35.58
N ASP A 457 -16.54 -22.91 35.56
CA ASP A 457 -15.78 -22.36 36.66
C ASP A 457 -16.01 -20.85 36.78
N ASP A 458 -16.28 -20.36 38.00
CA ASP A 458 -16.50 -18.93 38.26
C ASP A 458 -15.16 -18.33 38.75
N TRP A 459 -14.29 -17.98 37.80
CA TRP A 459 -12.94 -17.47 38.06
C TRP A 459 -12.86 -16.49 39.25
N TYR A 460 -11.83 -16.66 40.06
CA TYR A 460 -11.45 -15.89 41.24
C TYR A 460 -12.32 -16.10 42.50
N ASP A 461 -13.16 -17.15 42.55
CA ASP A 461 -13.99 -17.47 43.74
C ASP A 461 -13.31 -18.39 44.77
N GLY A 462 -12.24 -19.07 44.36
CA GLY A 462 -11.38 -19.97 45.13
C GLY A 462 -11.62 -21.46 44.90
N TYR A 463 -12.55 -21.88 44.05
CA TYR A 463 -12.92 -23.28 43.87
C TYR A 463 -12.88 -23.71 42.40
N ASP A 464 -12.12 -24.77 42.13
CA ASP A 464 -12.12 -25.53 40.87
C ASP A 464 -13.39 -26.38 40.86
N HIS A 465 -14.29 -26.08 39.91
CA HIS A 465 -15.52 -26.82 39.65
C HIS A 465 -15.44 -27.72 38.41
N ASP A 466 -14.58 -27.40 37.43
CA ASP A 466 -14.45 -28.19 36.19
C ASP A 466 -13.52 -29.42 36.34
N CYS A 467 -13.03 -29.67 37.56
CA CYS A 467 -12.02 -30.65 37.93
C CYS A 467 -10.66 -30.48 37.21
N GLY A 468 -10.45 -29.36 36.50
CA GLY A 468 -9.34 -29.11 35.57
C GLY A 468 -7.97 -28.91 36.22
N SER A 469 -7.92 -28.59 37.52
CA SER A 469 -6.69 -28.26 38.24
C SER A 469 -5.90 -27.07 37.65
N ASN A 470 -6.66 -26.03 37.28
CA ASN A 470 -6.26 -24.64 37.05
C ASN A 470 -5.84 -23.93 38.37
N ASP A 471 -4.98 -22.91 38.28
CA ASP A 471 -4.87 -21.92 39.37
C ASP A 471 -6.00 -20.90 39.11
N ASP A 472 -6.95 -20.75 40.02
CA ASP A 472 -8.17 -19.91 39.86
C ASP A 472 -7.86 -18.40 39.86
N PHE A 473 -6.59 -18.04 39.67
CA PHE A 473 -6.02 -16.71 39.75
C PHE A 473 -4.93 -16.52 38.68
N ASP A 474 -5.00 -17.23 37.54
CA ASP A 474 -4.00 -17.32 36.46
C ASP A 474 -4.73 -17.96 35.25
N ALA A 475 -5.62 -17.20 34.61
CA ALA A 475 -6.72 -17.74 33.80
C ALA A 475 -6.36 -17.98 32.32
N ASP A 476 -5.36 -17.27 31.78
CA ASP A 476 -4.71 -17.58 30.50
C ASP A 476 -3.50 -18.53 30.64
N ALA A 477 -3.06 -18.78 31.88
CA ALA A 477 -1.94 -19.62 32.30
C ALA A 477 -0.51 -19.11 31.94
N ASP A 478 -0.31 -17.80 31.84
CA ASP A 478 1.00 -17.19 31.64
C ASP A 478 1.90 -17.17 32.91
N GLY A 479 1.31 -17.26 34.11
CA GLY A 479 1.99 -17.21 35.41
C GLY A 479 1.89 -15.89 36.19
N TYR A 480 1.11 -14.93 35.71
CA TYR A 480 0.77 -13.66 36.37
C TYR A 480 -0.64 -13.78 37.01
N ARG A 481 -1.37 -12.67 37.23
CA ARG A 481 -2.74 -12.64 37.78
C ARG A 481 -3.33 -11.23 37.76
N ALA A 482 -4.64 -11.14 37.55
CA ALA A 482 -5.37 -9.89 37.45
C ALA A 482 -5.07 -8.95 38.64
N ASP A 483 -4.68 -7.71 38.34
CA ASP A 483 -4.29 -6.71 39.35
C ASP A 483 -5.44 -6.33 40.32
N SER A 484 -6.68 -6.72 40.00
CA SER A 484 -7.82 -6.62 40.91
C SER A 484 -7.65 -7.43 42.22
N ILE A 485 -6.76 -8.44 42.23
CA ILE A 485 -6.64 -9.46 43.29
C ILE A 485 -5.52 -9.11 44.29
N GLY A 486 -5.85 -8.13 45.13
CA GLY A 486 -4.91 -7.51 46.06
C GLY A 486 -4.24 -8.46 47.07
N VAL A 487 -2.91 -8.34 47.18
CA VAL A 487 -1.97 -9.13 48.01
C VAL A 487 -2.40 -9.40 49.48
N GLY A 488 -3.19 -10.46 49.68
CA GLY A 488 -3.60 -10.91 51.02
C GLY A 488 -4.78 -11.89 51.11
N SER A 489 -5.34 -12.33 49.98
CA SER A 489 -6.28 -13.45 49.84
C SER A 489 -5.65 -14.80 50.18
N ASP A 490 -6.48 -15.84 50.29
CA ASP A 490 -6.04 -17.25 50.37
C ASP A 490 -5.98 -17.80 48.94
N LEU A 491 -4.88 -17.50 48.23
CA LEU A 491 -4.67 -17.85 46.82
C LEU A 491 -4.35 -19.34 46.67
N ASN A 492 -5.35 -20.21 46.85
CA ASN A 492 -5.26 -21.63 46.59
C ASN A 492 -6.58 -22.07 45.95
N THR A 493 -6.53 -22.81 44.85
CA THR A 493 -7.71 -23.43 44.25
C THR A 493 -8.15 -24.65 45.08
N TYR A 494 -9.43 -24.75 45.40
CA TYR A 494 -10.01 -25.82 46.22
C TYR A 494 -11.06 -26.66 45.49
N GLN A 495 -10.82 -27.97 45.33
CA GLN A 495 -11.92 -28.92 45.15
C GLN A 495 -12.49 -29.27 46.54
N GLN A 496 -13.72 -28.83 46.82
CA GLN A 496 -14.42 -28.83 48.12
C GLN A 496 -13.67 -28.20 49.32
N ALA A 497 -12.62 -28.87 49.79
CA ALA A 497 -11.82 -28.59 50.99
C ALA A 497 -10.37 -29.10 50.85
N THR A 498 -10.01 -29.58 49.66
CA THR A 498 -8.68 -30.06 49.28
C THR A 498 -8.06 -29.01 48.37
N VAL A 499 -6.86 -28.52 48.73
CA VAL A 499 -6.06 -27.68 47.82
C VAL A 499 -5.59 -28.55 46.66
N VAL A 500 -5.97 -28.19 45.43
CA VAL A 500 -5.54 -28.88 44.21
C VAL A 500 -4.39 -28.15 43.53
N VAL A 501 -4.53 -26.83 43.37
CA VAL A 501 -3.46 -25.90 42.97
C VAL A 501 -3.23 -24.89 44.10
N GLY A 502 -1.99 -24.45 44.28
CA GLY A 502 -1.64 -23.54 45.38
C GLY A 502 -0.60 -22.52 44.97
N ALA A 503 -1.06 -21.27 44.80
CA ALA A 503 -0.30 -20.05 44.55
C ALA A 503 0.93 -20.24 43.64
N SER A 504 0.69 -20.43 42.34
CA SER A 504 1.73 -20.37 41.31
C SER A 504 2.14 -18.92 41.04
N ALA A 505 1.17 -18.06 40.69
CA ALA A 505 1.34 -16.65 40.38
C ALA A 505 2.06 -15.86 41.50
N THR A 506 3.19 -15.20 41.19
CA THR A 506 4.02 -14.51 42.21
C THR A 506 4.02 -12.98 42.14
N THR A 507 3.60 -12.42 41.02
CA THR A 507 3.42 -10.99 40.68
C THR A 507 1.92 -10.69 40.56
N SER A 508 1.50 -9.43 40.66
CA SER A 508 0.14 -8.98 40.29
C SER A 508 0.34 -7.60 39.74
N ASP A 509 0.52 -7.59 38.44
CA ASP A 509 0.84 -6.48 37.57
C ASP A 509 0.46 -7.00 36.16
N ASP A 510 -0.79 -7.45 36.02
CA ASP A 510 -1.42 -7.93 34.78
C ASP A 510 -2.82 -7.29 34.72
N CYS A 511 -3.17 -6.83 33.52
CA CYS A 511 -4.27 -5.94 33.24
C CYS A 511 -5.39 -6.55 32.36
N ASP A 512 -5.16 -7.72 31.73
CA ASP A 512 -6.20 -8.51 31.04
C ASP A 512 -5.86 -10.03 31.05
N ASP A 513 -5.95 -10.64 32.24
CA ASP A 513 -5.91 -12.08 32.65
C ASP A 513 -6.89 -13.00 31.88
N ALA A 514 -6.91 -12.83 30.56
CA ALA A 514 -7.68 -13.51 29.54
C ALA A 514 -6.91 -13.58 28.20
N ASP A 515 -5.82 -12.81 28.06
CA ASP A 515 -4.88 -12.88 26.92
C ASP A 515 -3.42 -12.86 27.41
N ALA A 516 -2.77 -14.03 27.32
CA ALA A 516 -1.38 -14.27 27.71
C ALA A 516 -0.32 -13.44 26.92
N ALA A 517 -0.76 -12.56 26.03
CA ALA A 517 0.05 -11.51 25.43
C ALA A 517 0.19 -10.24 26.31
N ILE A 518 -0.66 -10.02 27.33
CA ILE A 518 -0.81 -8.75 28.05
C ILE A 518 -0.38 -8.89 29.52
N ASN A 519 0.88 -8.59 29.85
CA ASN A 519 1.46 -8.70 31.20
C ASN A 519 2.85 -8.01 31.33
N VAL A 520 3.31 -7.68 32.55
CA VAL A 520 4.69 -7.15 32.80
C VAL A 520 5.86 -8.12 32.47
N GLY A 521 5.60 -9.23 31.76
CA GLY A 521 6.61 -10.09 31.14
C GLY A 521 6.88 -9.79 29.66
N VAL A 522 6.00 -9.06 28.97
CA VAL A 522 6.12 -8.70 27.54
C VAL A 522 6.66 -7.26 27.36
N ALA A 523 6.48 -6.69 26.16
CA ALA A 523 6.82 -5.32 25.79
C ALA A 523 5.76 -4.81 24.79
N GLU A 524 5.56 -3.49 24.74
CA GLU A 524 4.58 -2.84 23.87
C GLU A 524 4.70 -3.23 22.40
N VAL A 525 3.55 -3.40 21.74
CA VAL A 525 3.43 -3.46 20.29
C VAL A 525 2.87 -2.12 19.81
N ALA A 526 3.66 -1.39 19.01
CA ALA A 526 3.27 -0.08 18.50
C ALA A 526 1.94 -0.11 17.70
N SER A 527 1.23 1.02 17.72
CA SER A 527 -0.01 1.27 16.96
C SER A 527 -1.15 0.25 17.19
N ASN A 528 -1.21 -0.43 18.34
CA ASN A 528 -2.30 -1.36 18.68
C ASN A 528 -3.37 -0.79 19.63
N GLY A 529 -3.12 0.36 20.28
CA GLY A 529 -4.00 0.97 21.28
C GLY A 529 -4.17 0.21 22.60
N ILE A 530 -3.21 -0.64 22.98
CA ILE A 530 -3.20 -1.48 24.20
C ILE A 530 -2.06 -1.00 25.14
N ASP A 531 -2.06 -1.47 26.39
CA ASP A 531 -0.98 -1.36 27.41
C ASP A 531 -0.46 -2.78 27.61
N ASP A 532 0.35 -3.29 26.67
CA ASP A 532 0.69 -4.73 26.60
C ASP A 532 1.52 -5.16 27.82
N ASN A 533 2.39 -4.28 28.32
CA ASN A 533 3.24 -4.55 29.48
C ASN A 533 2.58 -4.21 30.83
N CYS A 534 1.38 -3.64 30.85
CA CYS A 534 0.60 -3.30 32.05
C CYS A 534 1.30 -2.33 33.05
N ASP A 535 2.19 -1.43 32.60
CA ASP A 535 2.81 -0.42 33.49
C ASP A 535 1.98 0.88 33.63
N GLY A 536 0.95 1.04 32.80
CA GLY A 536 0.04 2.18 32.80
C GLY A 536 0.42 3.31 31.84
N ALA A 537 1.41 3.09 30.97
CA ALA A 537 1.51 3.76 29.67
C ALA A 537 0.76 2.94 28.60
N ALA A 538 0.22 3.59 27.57
CA ALA A 538 -0.18 2.87 26.36
C ALA A 538 1.05 2.60 25.49
N ALA A 539 0.89 1.75 24.48
CA ALA A 539 1.81 1.64 23.35
C ALA A 539 2.20 3.05 22.82
N PRO A 540 3.47 3.26 22.43
CA PRO A 540 3.96 4.59 22.05
C PRO A 540 3.37 5.06 20.71
N GLU A 541 2.43 5.99 20.79
CA GLU A 541 1.80 6.71 19.67
C GLU A 541 2.24 8.20 19.78
N GLY A 542 3.02 8.72 18.83
CA GLY A 542 3.36 10.16 18.75
C GLY A 542 4.51 10.70 19.61
N ILE A 543 4.99 11.91 19.26
CA ILE A 543 6.24 12.51 19.77
C ILE A 543 6.14 13.30 21.09
N TYR A 544 4.92 13.52 21.63
CA TYR A 544 4.77 14.22 22.90
C TYR A 544 5.44 13.46 24.07
N GLY A 545 5.74 14.17 25.17
CA GLY A 545 6.25 13.53 26.39
C GLY A 545 7.77 13.35 26.40
N THR A 546 8.28 12.13 26.56
CA THR A 546 9.74 11.87 26.64
C THR A 546 10.08 10.47 26.16
N ASN A 547 10.28 10.37 24.85
CA ASN A 547 10.53 9.13 24.13
C ASN A 547 12.04 8.85 24.04
N ASN A 548 12.40 7.60 23.74
CA ASN A 548 13.79 7.20 23.52
C ASN A 548 13.92 6.09 22.47
N PRO A 549 15.07 5.97 21.79
CA PRO A 549 15.25 5.02 20.68
C PRO A 549 15.21 3.53 21.02
N THR A 550 15.29 3.11 22.28
CA THR A 550 15.18 1.69 22.65
C THR A 550 13.72 1.27 22.85
N ASP A 551 12.93 2.09 23.54
CA ASP A 551 11.62 1.68 24.05
C ASP A 551 10.42 2.32 23.29
N HIS A 552 10.63 3.26 22.36
CA HIS A 552 9.54 4.07 21.75
C HIS A 552 9.71 4.35 20.24
N HIS A 553 10.30 3.45 19.45
CA HIS A 553 10.43 3.63 17.99
C HIS A 553 9.47 2.70 17.23
N SER A 554 8.94 3.15 16.09
CA SER A 554 8.05 2.37 15.21
C SER A 554 8.80 1.65 14.07
N GLY A 555 10.08 1.94 13.86
CA GLY A 555 10.96 1.24 12.91
C GLY A 555 12.41 1.69 13.05
N ALA A 556 13.38 0.92 12.54
CA ALA A 556 14.80 1.27 12.61
C ALA A 556 15.64 0.67 11.47
N ILE A 557 16.67 1.41 11.03
CA ILE A 557 17.65 0.94 10.04
C ILE A 557 19.06 1.05 10.62
N TYR A 558 19.75 -0.09 10.78
CA TYR A 558 21.06 -0.17 11.43
C TYR A 558 22.24 -0.35 10.45
N GLY A 559 23.23 0.54 10.49
CA GLY A 559 24.50 0.32 9.79
C GLY A 559 25.30 -0.84 10.40
N THR A 560 25.89 -1.71 9.58
CA THR A 560 26.66 -2.89 10.02
C THR A 560 28.17 -2.75 9.78
N ALA A 561 28.57 -1.86 8.87
CA ALA A 561 29.96 -1.73 8.44
C ALA A 561 30.84 -0.89 9.40
N SER A 562 31.67 -1.54 10.24
CA SER A 562 32.59 -0.85 11.19
C SER A 562 33.77 -0.04 10.59
N SER A 563 33.62 0.44 9.36
CA SER A 563 34.49 1.41 8.70
C SER A 563 33.70 2.25 7.68
N SER A 564 32.57 2.79 8.15
CA SER A 564 31.51 3.48 7.41
C SER A 564 31.21 4.87 8.00
N THR A 565 30.38 5.62 7.30
CA THR A 565 29.68 6.85 7.67
C THR A 565 28.17 6.79 7.34
N PHE A 566 27.58 5.58 7.27
CA PHE A 566 26.14 5.37 7.10
C PHE A 566 25.35 6.26 8.07
N GLY A 567 24.46 7.09 7.53
CA GLY A 567 23.72 8.07 8.32
C GLY A 567 24.38 9.44 8.46
N ALA A 568 25.38 9.77 7.63
CA ALA A 568 25.97 11.11 7.58
C ALA A 568 25.10 12.15 6.84
N SER A 569 24.12 11.67 6.09
CA SER A 569 23.13 12.42 5.30
C SER A 569 21.89 11.54 5.14
N MET A 570 20.71 12.18 5.08
CA MET A 570 19.41 11.53 4.91
C MET A 570 18.49 12.49 4.16
N VAL A 571 17.68 11.96 3.25
CA VAL A 571 16.57 12.64 2.54
C VAL A 571 15.44 11.63 2.31
N SER A 572 14.26 12.10 1.93
CA SER A 572 13.06 11.30 1.65
C SER A 572 12.28 11.88 0.47
N GLY A 573 11.46 11.04 -0.17
CA GLY A 573 10.61 11.36 -1.33
C GLY A 573 10.13 10.06 -2.02
N ASP A 574 9.17 10.12 -2.93
CA ASP A 574 8.65 8.93 -3.64
C ASP A 574 9.51 8.60 -4.87
N LEU A 575 10.62 7.88 -4.66
CA LEU A 575 11.56 7.56 -5.74
C LEU A 575 11.07 6.41 -6.62
N ASN A 576 10.11 5.61 -6.15
CA ASN A 576 9.68 4.37 -6.79
C ASN A 576 8.34 4.50 -7.56
N ALA A 577 7.57 5.56 -7.28
CA ALA A 577 6.25 5.93 -7.80
C ALA A 577 5.09 5.02 -7.36
N ASP A 578 5.10 4.55 -6.10
CA ASP A 578 3.96 3.84 -5.48
C ASP A 578 3.05 4.74 -4.62
N GLY A 579 3.46 5.99 -4.37
CA GLY A 579 2.74 6.97 -3.55
C GLY A 579 3.11 6.94 -2.06
N ILE A 580 4.13 6.18 -1.66
CA ILE A 580 4.65 6.09 -0.29
C ILE A 580 6.10 6.59 -0.28
N THR A 581 6.45 7.35 0.75
CA THR A 581 7.74 8.05 0.79
C THR A 581 8.91 7.10 1.11
N ASP A 582 9.82 6.93 0.15
CA ASP A 582 11.10 6.25 0.37
C ASP A 582 12.03 7.08 1.26
N VAL A 583 13.02 6.43 1.89
CA VAL A 583 14.13 7.13 2.56
C VAL A 583 15.48 6.75 1.96
N VAL A 584 16.34 7.76 1.76
CA VAL A 584 17.72 7.58 1.30
C VAL A 584 18.70 7.91 2.40
N ILE A 585 19.63 6.98 2.68
CA ILE A 585 20.69 7.15 3.67
C ILE A 585 22.08 7.10 3.00
N GLY A 586 22.87 8.15 3.21
CA GLY A 586 24.20 8.27 2.62
C GLY A 586 25.33 7.66 3.47
N ASP A 587 26.28 7.01 2.80
CA ASP A 587 27.57 6.57 3.34
C ASP A 587 28.73 7.00 2.41
N TRP A 588 29.14 8.26 2.51
CA TRP A 588 30.24 8.82 1.70
C TRP A 588 31.64 8.28 2.04
N TYR A 589 31.77 7.35 2.99
CA TYR A 589 33.03 6.74 3.45
C TYR A 589 32.96 5.21 3.55
N VAL A 590 32.74 4.52 2.43
CA VAL A 590 32.94 3.07 2.36
C VAL A 590 34.43 2.75 2.17
N TYR A 591 35.11 2.29 3.22
CA TYR A 591 36.54 1.94 3.15
C TYR A 591 36.79 0.49 2.69
N SER A 592 36.83 0.26 1.36
CA SER A 592 37.04 -1.05 0.76
C SER A 592 38.44 -1.23 0.15
N GLY A 593 39.11 -2.34 0.47
CA GLY A 593 40.37 -2.78 -0.17
C GLY A 593 41.62 -1.89 0.03
N GLY A 594 41.48 -0.70 0.61
CA GLY A 594 42.52 0.34 0.68
C GLY A 594 42.19 1.62 -0.11
N VAL A 595 40.99 1.70 -0.68
CA VAL A 595 40.39 2.84 -1.37
C VAL A 595 39.14 3.28 -0.57
N ARG A 596 38.67 4.50 -0.77
CA ARG A 596 37.33 4.94 -0.37
C ARG A 596 36.48 5.14 -1.61
N TYR A 597 35.23 4.68 -1.54
CA TYR A 597 34.13 5.15 -2.38
C TYR A 597 33.06 5.74 -1.45
N GLY A 598 32.09 6.45 -2.02
CA GLY A 598 30.87 6.82 -1.33
C GLY A 598 29.71 6.03 -1.93
N ASN A 599 28.81 5.55 -1.09
CA ASN A 599 27.58 4.88 -1.49
C ASN A 599 26.40 5.64 -0.89
N ALA A 600 25.20 5.42 -1.42
CA ALA A 600 23.96 5.77 -0.75
C ALA A 600 22.88 4.73 -1.09
N TYR A 601 22.00 4.48 -0.12
CA TYR A 601 21.07 3.36 -0.12
C TYR A 601 19.65 3.90 0.01
N TRP A 602 18.70 3.42 -0.81
CA TRP A 602 17.28 3.74 -0.65
C TRP A 602 16.50 2.54 -0.11
N PHE A 603 15.54 2.83 0.74
CA PHE A 603 14.69 1.88 1.44
C PHE A 603 13.24 2.29 1.24
N ASP A 604 12.42 1.31 0.86
CA ASP A 604 10.97 1.42 0.69
C ASP A 604 10.32 1.76 2.04
N GLY A 605 9.42 2.75 2.06
CA GLY A 605 8.72 3.18 3.27
C GLY A 605 7.98 2.04 3.98
N ASN A 606 7.35 1.15 3.20
CA ASN A 606 6.63 -0.03 3.68
C ASN A 606 7.56 -1.05 4.36
N ASP A 607 8.80 -1.18 3.89
CA ASP A 607 9.78 -2.15 4.39
C ASP A 607 10.39 -1.73 5.75
N ILE A 608 10.15 -0.50 6.22
CA ILE A 608 10.69 0.07 7.48
C ILE A 608 9.66 0.03 8.61
N LEU A 609 8.38 0.25 8.29
CA LEU A 609 7.30 0.35 9.26
C LEU A 609 7.15 -0.95 10.07
N ASN A 610 7.22 -0.84 11.39
CA ASN A 610 7.22 -1.96 12.34
C ASN A 610 8.36 -2.99 12.11
N GLN A 611 9.49 -2.59 11.50
CA GLN A 611 10.67 -3.44 11.28
C GLN A 611 11.97 -2.85 11.90
N GLU A 612 12.85 -3.75 12.38
CA GLU A 612 14.28 -3.47 12.61
C GLU A 612 15.10 -4.09 11.47
N ILE A 613 15.56 -3.28 10.51
CA ILE A 613 16.36 -3.70 9.35
C ILE A 613 17.82 -3.20 9.40
N ASP A 614 18.66 -3.61 8.45
CA ASP A 614 20.08 -3.26 8.41
C ASP A 614 20.57 -2.78 7.03
N ASP A 615 21.79 -2.22 6.97
CA ASP A 615 22.42 -1.69 5.73
C ASP A 615 22.71 -2.74 4.62
N THR A 616 22.17 -3.95 4.74
CA THR A 616 22.17 -4.98 3.70
C THR A 616 20.77 -5.34 3.19
N MET A 617 19.72 -4.72 3.74
CA MET A 617 18.31 -4.95 3.42
C MET A 617 17.67 -3.64 2.89
N TYR A 618 18.15 -3.19 1.74
CA TYR A 618 17.70 -1.98 1.02
C TYR A 618 16.91 -2.35 -0.25
N ALA A 619 16.11 -1.42 -0.78
CA ALA A 619 15.47 -1.54 -2.08
C ALA A 619 16.51 -1.36 -3.22
N GLY A 620 17.49 -0.47 -3.02
CA GLY A 620 18.64 -0.35 -3.91
C GLY A 620 19.81 0.46 -3.35
N VAL A 621 20.89 0.52 -4.13
CA VAL A 621 22.12 1.27 -3.80
C VAL A 621 22.71 1.94 -5.05
N ALA A 622 23.18 3.18 -4.92
CA ALA A 622 24.10 3.78 -5.89
C ALA A 622 25.54 3.75 -5.35
N GLU A 623 26.46 3.23 -6.16
CA GLU A 623 27.90 3.22 -5.88
C GLU A 623 28.62 4.36 -6.63
N GLY A 624 29.35 5.20 -5.89
CA GLY A 624 30.11 6.32 -6.47
C GLY A 624 31.35 5.87 -7.25
N ASP A 625 31.46 6.28 -8.51
CA ASP A 625 32.50 5.84 -9.47
C ASP A 625 33.95 6.19 -9.06
N THR A 626 34.13 7.22 -8.24
CA THR A 626 35.41 7.92 -8.10
C THR A 626 36.26 7.44 -6.92
N GLU A 627 37.49 6.97 -7.22
CA GLU A 627 38.49 6.60 -6.20
C GLU A 627 38.83 7.80 -5.27
N ASN A 628 38.47 7.68 -3.99
CA ASN A 628 38.52 8.73 -2.97
C ASN A 628 37.55 9.90 -3.20
N GLY A 629 36.41 9.65 -3.85
CA GLY A 629 35.23 10.51 -3.80
C GLY A 629 34.60 10.63 -2.41
N ALA A 630 33.40 11.17 -2.40
CA ALA A 630 32.47 11.32 -1.29
C ALA A 630 31.02 11.44 -1.81
N PHE A 631 30.67 10.65 -2.83
CA PHE A 631 29.29 10.46 -3.27
C PHE A 631 28.37 10.15 -2.08
N GLY A 632 27.20 10.78 -2.03
CA GLY A 632 26.30 10.72 -0.87
C GLY A 632 26.63 11.69 0.28
N TYR A 633 27.61 12.60 0.14
CA TYR A 633 27.95 13.55 1.21
C TYR A 633 26.84 14.57 1.49
N THR A 634 26.11 14.96 0.45
CA THR A 634 24.90 15.78 0.48
C THR A 634 23.98 15.23 -0.62
N MET A 635 22.68 15.25 -0.36
CA MET A 635 21.64 14.74 -1.25
C MET A 635 20.46 15.72 -1.23
N SER A 636 19.61 15.64 -2.25
CA SER A 636 18.31 16.30 -2.34
C SER A 636 17.37 15.36 -3.10
N VAL A 637 16.07 15.56 -2.95
CA VAL A 637 15.02 14.93 -3.75
C VAL A 637 14.06 16.01 -4.22
N ALA A 638 13.60 15.92 -5.47
CA ALA A 638 12.52 16.70 -6.11
C ALA A 638 12.40 16.28 -7.58
N ASP A 639 11.22 16.41 -8.19
CA ASP A 639 11.03 16.42 -9.66
C ASP A 639 11.91 17.52 -10.32
N VAL A 640 12.91 17.12 -11.13
CA VAL A 640 13.79 18.03 -11.90
C VAL A 640 13.75 17.77 -13.42
N ASP A 641 13.00 16.77 -13.88
CA ASP A 641 12.83 16.40 -15.29
C ASP A 641 11.44 16.77 -15.85
N GLY A 642 10.43 16.84 -14.98
CA GLY A 642 9.05 17.28 -15.24
C GLY A 642 8.00 16.17 -15.28
N ASP A 643 8.30 14.93 -14.90
CA ASP A 643 7.37 13.79 -14.95
C ASP A 643 6.45 13.60 -13.72
N LEU A 644 6.65 14.40 -12.67
CA LEU A 644 5.96 14.36 -11.36
C LEU A 644 6.34 13.19 -10.42
N ILE A 645 7.44 12.49 -10.68
CA ILE A 645 8.08 11.56 -9.73
C ILE A 645 9.28 12.27 -9.06
N ASP A 646 9.64 11.86 -7.85
CA ASP A 646 10.73 12.48 -7.09
C ASP A 646 12.12 12.01 -7.60
N ASP A 647 12.89 12.89 -8.24
CA ASP A 647 14.24 12.56 -8.73
C ASP A 647 15.29 12.61 -7.62
N TRP A 648 16.29 11.72 -7.70
CA TRP A 648 17.31 11.60 -6.68
C TRP A 648 18.63 12.29 -7.05
N ILE A 649 18.99 13.34 -6.30
CA ILE A 649 20.12 14.24 -6.56
C ILE A 649 21.25 13.98 -5.54
N VAL A 650 22.46 13.65 -6.00
CA VAL A 650 23.59 13.25 -5.15
C VAL A 650 24.88 14.04 -5.41
N GLY A 651 25.46 14.61 -4.36
CA GLY A 651 26.74 15.30 -4.41
C GLY A 651 27.96 14.41 -4.12
N ASP A 652 28.99 14.50 -4.95
CA ASP A 652 30.37 14.10 -4.59
C ASP A 652 31.30 15.34 -4.62
N PRO A 653 31.47 16.05 -3.49
CA PRO A 653 32.36 17.20 -3.43
C PRO A 653 33.86 16.85 -3.47
N LEU A 654 34.25 15.58 -3.29
CA LEU A 654 35.65 15.16 -3.33
C LEU A 654 36.10 14.65 -4.71
N ALA A 655 35.17 14.46 -5.65
CA ALA A 655 35.39 13.93 -7.00
C ALA A 655 36.60 14.53 -7.74
N THR A 656 37.28 13.69 -8.54
CA THR A 656 38.54 14.04 -9.21
C THR A 656 38.57 13.67 -10.69
N GLY A 657 38.72 14.66 -11.56
CA GLY A 657 38.78 14.48 -13.01
C GLY A 657 40.21 14.39 -13.59
N GLY A 658 40.51 13.26 -14.25
CA GLY A 658 41.63 13.14 -15.19
C GLY A 658 43.03 13.33 -14.59
N ASP A 659 43.76 14.37 -15.03
CA ASP A 659 45.12 14.70 -14.58
C ASP A 659 45.14 15.48 -13.23
N VAL A 660 43.98 15.76 -12.62
CA VAL A 660 43.83 16.59 -11.40
C VAL A 660 43.60 15.71 -10.17
N THR A 661 44.35 15.94 -9.09
CA THR A 661 44.49 14.97 -7.98
C THR A 661 43.72 15.29 -6.69
N SER A 662 42.70 16.16 -6.72
CA SER A 662 41.85 16.48 -5.56
C SER A 662 40.71 17.45 -5.89
N GLY A 663 39.48 17.14 -5.45
CA GLY A 663 38.42 18.12 -5.17
C GLY A 663 38.10 19.07 -6.32
N LEU A 664 37.65 18.53 -7.46
CA LEU A 664 36.82 19.29 -8.40
C LEU A 664 35.41 19.39 -7.81
N GLY A 665 34.86 18.23 -7.45
CA GLY A 665 33.45 18.04 -7.10
C GLY A 665 32.59 17.72 -8.32
N GLY A 666 31.42 17.13 -8.08
CA GLY A 666 30.41 16.76 -9.07
C GLY A 666 29.04 16.55 -8.42
N VAL A 667 27.99 16.58 -9.24
CA VAL A 667 26.62 16.21 -8.86
C VAL A 667 26.10 15.22 -9.90
N TYR A 668 25.35 14.24 -9.43
CA TYR A 668 24.70 13.20 -10.21
C TYR A 668 23.20 13.27 -9.92
N VAL A 669 22.37 13.06 -10.94
CA VAL A 669 20.92 12.89 -10.81
C VAL A 669 20.56 11.54 -11.42
N PHE A 670 19.69 10.81 -10.73
CA PHE A 670 19.00 9.63 -11.23
C PHE A 670 17.52 9.99 -11.25
N PHE A 671 16.85 9.79 -12.39
CA PHE A 671 15.43 10.12 -12.47
C PHE A 671 14.56 9.10 -11.71
N GLY A 672 13.33 9.49 -11.42
CA GLY A 672 12.34 8.70 -10.67
C GLY A 672 11.98 7.32 -11.28
N GLY A 673 11.14 6.57 -10.55
CA GLY A 673 10.77 5.20 -10.92
C GLY A 673 11.88 4.17 -10.63
N LEU A 674 12.66 4.40 -9.55
CA LEU A 674 13.80 3.60 -9.11
C LEU A 674 13.40 2.23 -8.53
N GLY A 675 12.89 1.36 -9.40
CA GLY A 675 12.46 0.02 -9.03
C GLY A 675 13.54 -0.81 -8.33
N GLY A 676 13.13 -1.50 -7.26
CA GLY A 676 13.96 -2.37 -6.42
C GLY A 676 13.10 -3.02 -5.33
N THR A 677 13.63 -3.95 -4.55
CA THR A 677 13.02 -4.48 -3.31
C THR A 677 14.11 -5.09 -2.43
N MET A 678 13.91 -5.21 -1.11
CA MET A 678 14.80 -6.00 -0.24
C MET A 678 15.08 -7.43 -0.77
N SER A 679 14.14 -8.02 -1.50
CA SER A 679 14.26 -9.39 -2.04
C SER A 679 15.11 -9.50 -3.31
N SER A 680 15.24 -8.40 -4.06
CA SER A 680 15.90 -8.31 -5.37
C SER A 680 16.39 -6.87 -5.59
N PRO A 681 17.40 -6.42 -4.83
CA PRO A 681 17.77 -5.01 -4.81
C PRO A 681 18.48 -4.55 -6.09
N THR A 682 18.25 -3.28 -6.43
CA THR A 682 18.88 -2.61 -7.58
C THR A 682 20.27 -2.08 -7.22
N THR A 683 21.14 -1.89 -8.22
CA THR A 683 22.49 -1.35 -8.04
C THR A 683 22.85 -0.47 -9.23
N LEU A 684 23.18 0.80 -8.97
CA LEU A 684 23.52 1.83 -9.95
C LEU A 684 25.00 2.22 -9.82
N ASP A 685 25.74 2.33 -10.93
CA ASP A 685 27.07 2.96 -10.98
C ASP A 685 26.90 4.43 -11.36
N ALA A 686 27.25 5.36 -10.45
CA ALA A 686 27.03 6.79 -10.63
C ALA A 686 27.72 7.38 -11.89
N GLY A 687 28.75 6.71 -12.43
CA GLY A 687 29.44 7.15 -13.65
C GLY A 687 28.88 6.55 -14.95
N ALA A 688 27.88 5.67 -14.87
CA ALA A 688 27.34 4.92 -16.01
C ALA A 688 25.80 4.94 -16.10
N ASP A 689 25.11 4.99 -14.97
CA ASP A 689 23.66 4.81 -14.84
C ASP A 689 22.94 6.06 -14.29
N ALA A 690 23.63 7.19 -14.13
CA ALA A 690 23.04 8.49 -13.79
C ALA A 690 22.66 9.27 -15.05
N ASP A 691 21.43 9.76 -15.12
CA ASP A 691 20.84 10.39 -16.31
C ASP A 691 21.43 11.77 -16.59
N PHE A 692 21.74 12.54 -15.53
CA PHE A 692 22.41 13.83 -15.62
C PHE A 692 23.62 13.93 -14.70
N VAL A 693 24.75 14.44 -15.24
CA VAL A 693 25.99 14.65 -14.48
C VAL A 693 26.54 16.06 -14.64
N LEU A 694 26.55 16.83 -13.55
CA LEU A 694 27.09 18.17 -13.47
C LEU A 694 28.55 18.15 -13.00
N GLY A 695 29.47 18.56 -13.88
CA GLY A 695 30.90 18.65 -13.61
C GLY A 695 31.43 20.08 -13.50
N THR A 696 32.68 20.20 -13.03
CA THR A 696 33.45 21.44 -13.13
C THR A 696 34.92 21.19 -13.46
N THR A 697 35.54 22.16 -14.13
CA THR A 697 36.99 22.17 -14.39
C THR A 697 37.76 23.14 -13.48
N GLU A 698 37.16 23.59 -12.36
CA GLU A 698 37.84 24.27 -11.26
C GLU A 698 37.90 23.38 -10.01
N SER A 699 38.98 23.45 -9.22
CA SER A 699 38.99 22.81 -7.89
C SER A 699 38.12 23.60 -6.92
N GLY A 700 36.84 23.27 -6.88
CA GLY A 700 35.81 24.04 -6.19
C GLY A 700 35.12 23.33 -5.03
N TYR A 701 35.14 21.99 -5.03
CA TYR A 701 34.21 21.14 -4.28
C TYR A 701 32.76 21.46 -4.68
N LEU A 702 32.46 21.35 -5.98
CA LEU A 702 31.08 21.38 -6.50
C LEU A 702 30.26 20.25 -5.87
N GLY A 703 29.00 20.50 -5.49
CA GLY A 703 28.17 19.51 -4.78
C GLY A 703 28.56 19.36 -3.31
N TYR A 704 29.05 20.42 -2.67
CA TYR A 704 29.29 20.42 -1.20
C TYR A 704 28.03 20.76 -0.40
N GLY A 705 27.16 21.58 -0.99
CA GLY A 705 25.79 21.84 -0.55
C GLY A 705 24.89 21.79 -1.79
N LEU A 706 23.69 21.24 -1.59
CA LEU A 706 22.65 21.04 -2.60
C LEU A 706 21.29 21.48 -2.04
N GLY A 707 20.36 21.67 -2.97
CA GLY A 707 18.94 21.93 -2.80
C GLY A 707 18.36 22.21 -4.19
N THR A 708 17.05 22.41 -4.27
CA THR A 708 16.32 22.68 -5.53
C THR A 708 15.44 23.92 -5.39
N ALA A 709 15.09 24.56 -6.52
CA ALA A 709 14.15 25.68 -6.62
C ALA A 709 13.75 25.94 -8.09
N ASP A 710 12.55 26.46 -8.36
CA ASP A 710 12.18 26.95 -9.70
C ASP A 710 12.87 28.32 -9.96
N GLU A 711 14.10 28.28 -10.50
CA GLU A 711 14.89 29.44 -10.90
C GLU A 711 14.68 29.82 -12.38
N SER A 712 14.12 28.90 -13.16
CA SER A 712 13.69 29.01 -14.56
C SER A 712 12.42 29.86 -14.72
N GLY A 713 11.44 29.62 -13.86
CA GLY A 713 10.08 30.14 -13.92
C GLY A 713 9.15 29.36 -14.84
N ASP A 714 9.37 28.06 -15.03
CA ASP A 714 8.52 27.16 -15.82
C ASP A 714 7.75 26.10 -15.02
N GLY A 715 8.13 25.88 -13.75
CA GLY A 715 7.43 25.02 -12.79
C GLY A 715 8.06 23.66 -12.52
N VAL A 716 9.23 23.37 -13.12
CA VAL A 716 10.09 22.21 -12.77
C VAL A 716 11.20 22.71 -11.82
N ALA A 717 11.78 21.85 -10.97
CA ALA A 717 12.77 22.28 -10.00
C ALA A 717 14.21 22.28 -10.58
N ASP A 718 14.90 23.42 -10.53
CA ASP A 718 16.31 23.54 -10.91
C ASP A 718 17.25 23.13 -9.77
N LEU A 719 18.45 22.64 -10.10
CA LEU A 719 19.47 22.29 -9.12
C LEU A 719 20.21 23.54 -8.62
N ILE A 720 20.19 23.79 -7.31
CA ILE A 720 20.98 24.85 -6.67
C ILE A 720 22.27 24.25 -6.06
N VAL A 721 23.39 24.42 -6.76
CA VAL A 721 24.64 23.71 -6.45
C VAL A 721 25.72 24.65 -5.91
N ALA A 722 26.22 24.37 -4.70
CA ALA A 722 27.32 25.11 -4.09
C ALA A 722 28.71 24.57 -4.47
N ALA A 723 29.67 25.48 -4.66
CA ALA A 723 31.10 25.17 -4.80
C ALA A 723 31.98 26.13 -3.95
N PRO A 724 32.05 25.94 -2.62
CA PRO A 724 32.51 26.96 -1.68
C PRO A 724 33.97 27.42 -1.84
N MET A 725 34.85 26.64 -2.51
CA MET A 725 36.26 27.02 -2.69
C MET A 725 36.55 27.81 -3.98
N ILE A 726 35.57 27.96 -4.88
CA ILE A 726 35.70 28.74 -6.13
C ILE A 726 35.88 30.24 -5.84
N ALA A 727 36.31 31.00 -6.85
CA ALA A 727 36.39 32.47 -6.84
C ALA A 727 37.33 33.06 -5.75
N SER A 728 38.29 32.27 -5.28
CA SER A 728 39.20 32.54 -4.15
C SER A 728 38.57 32.30 -2.77
N SER A 729 37.75 31.26 -2.64
CA SER A 729 37.05 30.88 -1.40
C SER A 729 36.05 31.94 -0.91
N THR A 730 35.43 32.68 -1.84
CA THR A 730 34.15 33.38 -1.55
C THR A 730 33.00 32.38 -1.49
N GLY A 731 33.12 31.26 -2.19
CA GLY A 731 32.02 30.42 -2.61
C GLY A 731 31.24 31.02 -3.79
N ILE A 732 30.45 30.16 -4.39
CA ILE A 732 29.58 30.40 -5.54
C ILE A 732 28.41 29.42 -5.47
N LEU A 733 27.24 29.86 -5.92
CA LEU A 733 26.08 29.03 -6.22
C LEU A 733 25.88 29.03 -7.74
N TYR A 734 25.46 27.88 -8.27
CA TYR A 734 24.96 27.70 -9.62
C TYR A 734 23.47 27.34 -9.54
N ALA A 735 22.63 27.90 -10.42
CA ALA A 735 21.26 27.42 -10.66
C ALA A 735 21.25 26.68 -12.00
N VAL A 736 20.83 25.42 -12.03
CA VAL A 736 20.99 24.53 -13.18
C VAL A 736 19.67 23.83 -13.50
N ASP A 737 19.00 24.34 -14.52
CA ASP A 737 17.90 23.71 -15.25
C ASP A 737 18.42 22.44 -15.94
N VAL A 738 17.82 21.30 -15.57
CA VAL A 738 18.18 19.97 -16.08
C VAL A 738 17.49 19.72 -17.42
N THR A 739 16.25 20.17 -17.59
CA THR A 739 15.41 19.97 -18.77
C THR A 739 16.05 20.48 -20.07
N VAL A 740 16.80 21.60 -20.01
CA VAL A 740 17.52 22.16 -21.17
C VAL A 740 19.02 21.87 -21.20
N ALA A 741 19.52 21.02 -20.29
CA ALA A 741 20.94 20.68 -20.22
C ALA A 741 21.33 19.55 -21.20
N ASP A 742 22.59 19.59 -21.69
CA ASP A 742 23.23 18.37 -22.18
C ASP A 742 23.47 17.44 -20.97
N ALA A 743 23.17 16.14 -21.09
CA ALA A 743 23.33 15.09 -20.05
C ALA A 743 24.70 15.06 -19.32
N THR A 744 25.74 15.70 -19.88
CA THR A 744 26.96 16.07 -19.14
C THR A 744 27.26 17.55 -19.29
N SER A 745 27.22 18.30 -18.17
CA SER A 745 27.26 19.77 -18.13
C SER A 745 28.51 20.31 -17.41
N ASP A 746 29.07 21.46 -17.85
CA ASP A 746 30.07 22.22 -17.08
C ASP A 746 29.33 23.36 -16.37
N ALA A 747 29.27 23.33 -15.05
CA ALA A 747 28.51 24.28 -14.22
C ALA A 747 28.73 25.77 -14.61
N ARG A 748 29.86 26.11 -15.24
CA ARG A 748 30.13 27.48 -15.74
C ARG A 748 29.28 27.95 -16.94
N SER A 749 28.37 27.16 -17.52
CA SER A 749 27.39 27.66 -18.50
C SER A 749 26.22 28.43 -17.88
N TRP A 750 26.02 28.29 -16.57
CA TRP A 750 24.78 28.62 -15.86
C TRP A 750 24.82 29.94 -15.08
N PRO A 751 23.67 30.51 -14.69
CA PRO A 751 23.59 31.66 -13.80
C PRO A 751 24.32 31.43 -12.46
N VAL A 752 24.96 32.47 -11.94
CA VAL A 752 25.73 32.36 -10.68
C VAL A 752 25.56 33.51 -9.70
N VAL A 753 25.58 33.17 -8.40
CA VAL A 753 25.67 34.12 -7.28
C VAL A 753 26.97 33.88 -6.51
N TYR A 754 27.72 34.94 -6.21
CA TYR A 754 29.00 34.86 -5.49
C TYR A 754 28.91 35.29 -4.01
N GLY A 755 29.73 34.70 -3.14
CA GLY A 755 29.99 35.26 -1.80
C GLY A 755 30.70 36.62 -1.86
N ASP A 756 30.52 37.47 -0.85
CA ASP A 756 30.98 38.87 -0.87
C ASP A 756 32.50 39.04 -0.65
N ALA A 757 33.15 38.15 0.10
CA ALA A 757 34.57 38.25 0.48
C ALA A 757 35.32 36.89 0.53
N PRO A 758 36.63 36.86 0.21
CA PRO A 758 37.45 35.66 0.37
C PRO A 758 37.51 35.17 1.82
N GLY A 759 36.96 33.97 2.07
CA GLY A 759 36.74 33.39 3.40
C GLY A 759 35.26 33.14 3.72
N ASP A 760 34.33 33.71 2.94
CA ASP A 760 32.88 33.59 3.18
C ASP A 760 32.31 32.20 2.86
N LEU A 761 32.94 31.43 1.96
CA LEU A 761 32.66 30.01 1.75
C LEU A 761 31.16 29.70 1.54
N LEU A 762 30.47 30.52 0.72
CA LEU A 762 29.04 30.38 0.41
C LEU A 762 28.67 28.94 0.03
N GLY A 763 27.67 28.40 0.74
CA GLY A 763 27.15 27.03 0.61
C GLY A 763 28.00 25.94 1.29
N GLN A 764 28.96 26.28 2.16
CA GLN A 764 29.73 25.26 2.90
C GLN A 764 29.04 24.79 4.18
N GLU A 765 28.81 23.46 4.29
CA GLU A 765 28.16 22.78 5.42
C GLU A 765 26.82 23.42 5.83
N GLY A 766 26.09 23.94 4.85
CA GLY A 766 24.75 24.49 5.01
C GLY A 766 23.78 23.84 4.04
N VAL A 767 22.52 23.79 4.43
CA VAL A 767 21.39 23.34 3.60
C VAL A 767 21.03 24.46 2.62
N ILE A 768 20.42 24.10 1.50
CA ILE A 768 19.78 25.02 0.55
C ILE A 768 18.33 24.57 0.39
N LEU A 769 17.36 25.50 0.50
CA LEU A 769 15.92 25.21 0.33
C LEU A 769 15.26 26.29 -0.52
N ALA A 770 14.28 25.91 -1.35
CA ALA A 770 13.25 26.81 -1.86
C ALA A 770 12.18 27.11 -0.79
N THR A 771 11.47 28.22 -0.95
CA THR A 771 10.36 28.68 -0.09
C THR A 771 9.69 29.94 -0.67
N ASP A 772 8.41 30.22 -0.39
CA ASP A 772 7.77 31.52 -0.64
C ASP A 772 7.42 32.25 0.69
N MET A 773 8.41 32.93 1.26
CA MET A 773 8.24 33.71 2.50
C MET A 773 7.63 35.11 2.28
N ASP A 774 7.60 35.64 1.04
CA ASP A 774 6.96 36.95 0.73
C ASP A 774 5.48 36.78 0.32
N GLY A 775 5.09 35.61 -0.21
CA GLY A 775 3.74 35.31 -0.69
C GLY A 775 3.38 36.08 -1.96
N ASP A 776 4.39 36.30 -2.81
CA ASP A 776 4.28 37.04 -4.08
C ASP A 776 4.23 36.09 -5.30
N GLY A 777 4.69 34.84 -5.12
CA GLY A 777 4.59 33.73 -6.07
C GLY A 777 5.87 33.41 -6.84
N ASP A 778 6.91 34.25 -6.75
CA ASP A 778 8.27 33.93 -7.22
C ASP A 778 9.06 33.35 -6.02
N GLN A 779 9.69 32.17 -6.15
CA GLN A 779 10.37 31.50 -5.03
C GLN A 779 11.59 32.28 -4.47
N GLU A 780 11.95 31.96 -3.23
CA GLU A 780 13.16 32.41 -2.56
C GLU A 780 14.04 31.23 -2.17
N VAL A 781 15.34 31.36 -2.41
CA VAL A 781 16.33 30.33 -2.06
C VAL A 781 17.02 30.72 -0.76
N ALA A 782 16.75 29.96 0.30
CA ALA A 782 17.39 30.09 1.61
C ALA A 782 18.70 29.26 1.65
N VAL A 783 19.84 29.93 1.83
CA VAL A 783 21.17 29.34 1.72
C VAL A 783 21.93 29.43 3.04
N GLY A 784 22.19 28.28 3.66
CA GLY A 784 23.07 28.15 4.81
C GLY A 784 24.55 28.28 4.44
N SER A 785 25.38 28.81 5.34
CA SER A 785 26.84 28.88 5.14
C SER A 785 27.56 28.87 6.49
N ARG A 786 27.66 27.68 7.10
CA ARG A 786 28.08 27.42 8.49
C ARG A 786 29.37 28.11 8.94
N TYR A 787 30.33 28.34 8.03
CA TYR A 787 31.64 28.93 8.35
C TYR A 787 31.88 30.33 7.77
N HIS A 788 30.86 31.02 7.29
CA HIS A 788 30.96 32.37 6.72
C HIS A 788 31.61 33.38 7.69
N ASP A 789 32.66 34.06 7.22
CA ASP A 789 33.67 34.73 8.08
C ASP A 789 33.47 36.27 8.17
N THR A 790 32.69 36.87 7.27
CA THR A 790 32.52 38.34 7.14
C THR A 790 32.04 39.07 8.40
N TYR A 791 31.14 38.48 9.19
CA TYR A 791 30.55 39.11 10.38
C TYR A 791 31.32 38.78 11.66
N ALA A 792 31.64 37.50 11.85
CA ALA A 792 32.43 36.97 12.95
C ALA A 792 33.16 35.70 12.48
N THR A 793 34.29 35.35 13.11
CA THR A 793 35.12 34.23 12.64
C THR A 793 34.41 32.90 12.84
N ASN A 794 34.25 32.12 11.76
CA ASN A 794 33.39 30.93 11.71
C ASN A 794 31.98 31.19 12.31
N GLY A 795 31.45 32.40 12.18
CA GLY A 795 30.14 32.76 12.73
C GLY A 795 28.98 32.12 11.96
N GLY A 796 29.16 31.90 10.66
CA GLY A 796 28.14 31.38 9.76
C GLY A 796 27.10 32.44 9.38
N ILE A 797 26.28 32.16 8.36
CA ILE A 797 25.11 32.98 7.99
C ILE A 797 24.00 32.11 7.42
N VAL A 798 22.80 32.69 7.32
CA VAL A 798 21.79 32.30 6.33
C VAL A 798 21.53 33.50 5.42
N ALA A 799 21.52 33.30 4.11
CA ALA A 799 21.15 34.31 3.13
C ALA A 799 19.90 33.86 2.38
N VAL A 800 18.92 34.75 2.25
CA VAL A 800 17.70 34.50 1.46
C VAL A 800 17.84 35.28 0.15
N LEU A 801 17.78 34.59 -0.97
CA LEU A 801 17.97 35.12 -2.32
C LEU A 801 16.65 35.03 -3.09
N GLN A 802 16.27 36.05 -3.86
CA GLN A 802 15.11 35.93 -4.76
C GLN A 802 15.48 35.12 -6.00
N ALA A 803 14.63 34.16 -6.39
CA ALA A 803 14.59 33.64 -7.75
C ALA A 803 13.91 34.66 -8.68
N PRO A 804 14.23 34.69 -9.99
CA PRO A 804 15.41 34.09 -10.60
C PRO A 804 16.69 34.88 -10.25
N PHE A 805 17.80 34.18 -10.01
CA PHE A 805 19.08 34.74 -9.63
C PHE A 805 19.60 35.75 -10.65
N VAL A 806 20.00 36.92 -10.14
CA VAL A 806 20.68 37.94 -10.94
C VAL A 806 22.11 37.46 -11.23
N ASP A 807 22.35 36.91 -12.42
CA ASP A 807 23.65 36.40 -12.87
C ASP A 807 24.82 37.36 -12.59
N GLY A 808 25.86 36.83 -11.95
CA GLY A 808 27.07 37.54 -11.57
C GLY A 808 26.92 38.49 -10.39
N SER A 809 25.81 38.41 -9.65
CA SER A 809 25.58 39.17 -8.41
C SER A 809 26.43 38.65 -7.22
N THR A 810 26.30 39.31 -6.08
CA THR A 810 26.80 38.81 -4.79
C THR A 810 25.69 38.90 -3.75
N ILE A 811 25.83 38.19 -2.63
CA ILE A 811 24.83 38.18 -1.53
C ILE A 811 24.36 39.60 -1.16
N SER A 812 25.28 40.55 -0.93
CA SER A 812 24.96 41.97 -0.65
C SER A 812 24.30 42.76 -1.80
N GLN A 813 23.99 42.12 -2.93
CA GLN A 813 23.33 42.72 -4.11
C GLN A 813 21.96 42.09 -4.42
N SER A 814 21.76 40.80 -4.13
CA SER A 814 20.53 40.05 -4.44
C SER A 814 19.71 39.62 -3.20
N ALA A 815 20.30 39.52 -2.01
CA ALA A 815 19.60 38.97 -0.85
C ALA A 815 18.44 39.85 -0.34
N SER A 816 17.24 39.27 -0.22
CA SER A 816 16.04 39.89 0.38
C SER A 816 16.22 40.02 1.91
N ALA A 817 16.66 38.93 2.54
CA ALA A 817 17.02 38.86 3.96
C ALA A 817 18.39 38.22 4.20
N VAL A 818 19.02 38.55 5.33
CA VAL A 818 20.27 37.91 5.79
C VAL A 818 20.22 37.77 7.31
N ILE A 819 20.43 36.55 7.80
CA ILE A 819 20.62 36.24 9.22
C ILE A 819 22.11 36.19 9.50
N TYR A 820 22.58 37.04 10.41
CA TYR A 820 23.99 37.17 10.77
C TYR A 820 24.26 36.87 12.26
N PRO A 821 25.46 36.35 12.59
CA PRO A 821 25.83 35.89 13.93
C PRO A 821 26.23 37.06 14.82
N GLU A 822 26.29 36.83 16.13
CA GLU A 822 26.59 37.88 17.11
C GLU A 822 28.00 37.74 17.71
N GLU A 823 28.53 36.51 17.80
CA GLU A 823 29.89 36.19 18.24
C GLU A 823 30.59 35.23 17.26
N SER A 824 31.85 34.88 17.55
CA SER A 824 32.63 33.96 16.70
C SER A 824 32.35 32.51 17.10
N TYR A 825 32.30 31.61 16.11
CA TYR A 825 31.92 30.19 16.23
C TYR A 825 30.43 29.94 16.55
N ASP A 826 29.53 30.89 16.33
CA ASP A 826 28.06 30.67 16.44
C ASP A 826 27.56 29.60 15.44
N ALA A 827 28.26 29.41 14.32
CA ALA A 827 28.02 28.38 13.29
C ALA A 827 26.60 28.38 12.68
N CYS A 828 26.05 29.57 12.43
CA CYS A 828 24.71 29.76 11.86
C CYS A 828 24.57 29.27 10.41
N GLY A 829 23.40 28.74 10.08
CA GLY A 829 23.09 28.16 8.77
C GLY A 829 23.77 26.81 8.55
N GLY A 830 23.96 26.05 9.63
CA GLY A 830 24.39 24.65 9.58
C GLY A 830 23.25 23.67 9.27
N SER A 831 22.01 24.11 9.44
CA SER A 831 20.75 23.44 9.15
C SER A 831 19.67 24.50 8.88
N LEU A 832 18.68 24.17 8.06
CA LEU A 832 17.50 24.98 7.71
C LEU A 832 16.28 24.06 7.65
N ALA A 833 15.09 24.61 7.85
CA ALA A 833 13.80 24.00 7.50
C ALA A 833 12.77 25.10 7.20
N THR A 834 11.71 24.79 6.46
CA THR A 834 10.69 25.76 6.04
C THR A 834 9.29 25.15 6.03
N GLY A 835 8.26 26.00 6.12
CA GLY A 835 6.85 25.63 6.18
C GLY A 835 6.04 26.63 7.02
N ASP A 836 4.71 26.69 6.85
CA ASP A 836 3.82 27.62 7.59
C ASP A 836 3.54 27.11 9.01
N VAL A 837 4.39 27.49 9.96
CA VAL A 837 4.33 27.09 11.38
C VAL A 837 3.25 27.88 12.16
N ASN A 838 2.54 28.80 11.49
CA ASN A 838 1.62 29.74 12.14
C ASN A 838 0.22 29.81 11.51
N GLY A 839 -0.01 29.12 10.40
CA GLY A 839 -1.28 28.99 9.70
C GLY A 839 -1.77 30.28 9.04
N ASP A 840 -0.87 31.16 8.58
CA ASP A 840 -1.22 32.45 7.96
C ASP A 840 -0.97 32.56 6.44
N GLY A 841 -0.43 31.50 5.83
CA GLY A 841 -0.33 31.30 4.38
C GLY A 841 0.91 31.92 3.72
N TYR A 842 2.00 31.98 4.47
CA TYR A 842 3.36 32.27 4.00
C TYR A 842 4.27 31.22 4.63
N ASP A 843 5.33 30.83 3.95
CA ASP A 843 6.33 29.96 4.57
C ASP A 843 7.08 30.70 5.68
N ASP A 844 7.37 29.99 6.77
CA ASP A 844 8.29 30.43 7.80
C ASP A 844 9.67 29.74 7.62
N LEU A 845 10.73 30.31 8.19
CA LEU A 845 12.10 29.81 8.04
C LEU A 845 12.76 29.54 9.39
N ALA A 846 13.00 28.26 9.68
CA ALA A 846 13.83 27.79 10.77
C ALA A 846 15.31 27.68 10.36
N PHE A 847 16.23 27.96 11.27
CA PHE A 847 17.67 27.82 11.05
C PHE A 847 18.44 27.46 12.33
N GLY A 848 19.43 26.58 12.20
CA GLY A 848 20.33 26.21 13.29
C GLY A 848 21.56 27.12 13.42
N CYS A 849 21.92 27.45 14.66
CA CYS A 849 23.22 28.04 15.04
C CYS A 849 23.84 27.24 16.20
N ARG A 850 24.36 26.04 15.90
CA ARG A 850 24.89 25.05 16.86
C ARG A 850 25.85 25.59 17.92
N GLY A 851 26.64 26.63 17.62
CA GLY A 851 27.61 27.21 18.57
C GLY A 851 27.13 28.42 19.36
N TRP A 852 25.96 28.98 19.02
CA TRP A 852 25.44 30.21 19.61
C TRP A 852 25.21 30.05 21.12
N GLY A 853 25.53 31.08 21.89
CA GLY A 853 25.23 31.12 23.33
C GLY A 853 25.95 30.04 24.18
N SER A 854 26.94 29.34 23.61
CA SER A 854 27.57 28.07 24.02
C SER A 854 26.76 26.79 23.84
N ASP A 855 25.44 26.83 23.93
CA ASP A 855 24.61 25.62 24.02
C ASP A 855 23.73 25.38 22.78
N GLY A 856 23.70 26.35 21.86
CA GLY A 856 23.02 26.30 20.57
C GLY A 856 21.63 26.94 20.57
N VAL A 857 21.06 27.08 19.37
CA VAL A 857 19.72 27.60 19.14
C VAL A 857 19.20 27.17 17.77
N VAL A 858 17.91 26.84 17.68
CA VAL A 858 17.12 26.93 16.43
C VAL A 858 16.37 28.26 16.47
N GLY A 859 16.60 29.14 15.49
CA GLY A 859 15.87 30.39 15.35
C GLY A 859 14.78 30.26 14.29
N LEU A 860 13.66 30.96 14.49
CA LEU A 860 12.52 30.98 13.56
C LEU A 860 12.22 32.42 13.13
N LEU A 861 12.13 32.65 11.83
CA LEU A 861 11.61 33.89 11.23
C LEU A 861 10.25 33.62 10.62
N LEU A 862 9.28 34.49 10.89
CA LEU A 862 7.98 34.36 10.24
C LEU A 862 7.97 35.04 8.87
N GLY A 863 7.28 34.42 7.91
CA GLY A 863 6.96 34.93 6.59
C GLY A 863 6.06 36.17 6.64
N SER A 864 5.92 36.85 5.50
CA SER A 864 4.88 37.84 5.19
C SER A 864 5.19 38.54 3.86
N SER A 865 4.18 39.19 3.27
CA SER A 865 4.28 40.20 2.19
C SER A 865 5.03 41.52 2.56
N SER A 866 6.06 41.40 3.40
CA SER A 866 7.09 42.39 3.71
C SER A 866 8.38 41.75 4.24
N PHE A 867 8.61 40.47 3.97
CA PHE A 867 9.75 39.70 4.47
C PHE A 867 11.06 40.25 3.88
N ALA A 868 11.81 40.98 4.70
CA ALA A 868 13.01 41.63 4.23
C ALA A 868 13.97 42.05 5.35
N GLY A 869 15.24 42.15 4.97
CA GLY A 869 16.26 42.86 5.73
C GLY A 869 17.12 41.99 6.62
N TRP A 870 18.12 42.63 7.22
CA TRP A 870 19.20 41.94 7.90
C TRP A 870 18.90 41.83 9.40
N ARG A 871 18.78 40.59 9.89
CA ARG A 871 18.45 40.25 11.28
C ARG A 871 19.65 39.57 11.94
N SER A 872 19.76 39.66 13.26
CA SER A 872 20.66 38.80 14.04
C SER A 872 19.86 37.74 14.79
N VAL A 873 20.52 36.71 15.31
CA VAL A 873 19.84 35.57 15.96
C VAL A 873 18.96 36.03 17.14
N THR A 874 19.36 37.04 17.91
CA THR A 874 18.51 37.65 18.96
C THR A 874 17.37 38.56 18.47
N ALA A 875 17.14 38.63 17.16
CA ALA A 875 16.08 39.39 16.50
C ALA A 875 15.19 38.51 15.60
N THR A 876 15.15 37.20 15.89
CA THR A 876 14.12 36.28 15.39
C THR A 876 12.75 36.56 16.00
N ASP A 877 11.71 35.98 15.39
CA ASP A 877 10.34 36.08 15.89
C ASP A 877 10.08 35.01 16.96
N ALA A 878 10.68 33.82 16.81
CA ALA A 878 10.83 32.83 17.87
C ALA A 878 12.19 32.09 17.86
N ALA A 879 12.44 31.24 18.87
CA ALA A 879 13.63 30.38 18.96
C ALA A 879 13.50 29.25 20.00
N ILE A 880 14.10 28.09 19.73
CA ILE A 880 14.38 27.01 20.70
C ILE A 880 15.82 27.18 21.21
N LEU A 881 15.98 27.48 22.50
CA LEU A 881 17.29 27.67 23.15
C LEU A 881 17.82 26.36 23.74
N GLY A 882 19.10 26.05 23.50
CA GLY A 882 19.80 24.95 24.17
C GLY A 882 19.94 25.14 25.69
N SER A 883 20.14 24.05 26.42
CA SER A 883 20.14 24.05 27.89
C SER A 883 21.46 24.45 28.54
N ASP A 884 21.37 25.45 29.43
CA ASP A 884 22.39 25.91 30.40
C ASP A 884 22.91 24.77 31.33
N ALA A 885 22.27 23.60 31.34
CA ALA A 885 22.53 22.49 32.26
C ALA A 885 23.50 21.41 31.73
N SER A 886 23.57 21.22 30.40
CA SER A 886 24.40 20.19 29.74
C SER A 886 25.81 20.72 29.45
N GLY A 887 25.91 21.89 28.82
CA GLY A 887 27.16 22.56 28.47
C GLY A 887 27.74 22.09 27.13
N ASN A 888 27.51 22.87 26.07
CA ASN A 888 27.84 22.57 24.67
C ASN A 888 27.09 21.34 24.10
N GLU A 889 25.76 21.31 24.23
CA GLU A 889 24.90 20.29 23.59
C GLU A 889 24.65 20.49 22.09
N GLY A 890 24.77 21.74 21.59
CA GLY A 890 24.75 22.02 20.17
C GLY A 890 23.35 22.12 19.55
N MET A 891 22.36 22.69 20.24
CA MET A 891 21.02 22.90 19.70
C MET A 891 21.04 23.64 18.35
N GLY A 892 20.28 23.15 17.37
CA GLY A 892 20.40 23.53 15.97
C GLY A 892 21.45 22.74 15.19
N SER A 893 21.68 21.47 15.57
CA SER A 893 22.37 20.48 14.72
C SER A 893 21.57 20.26 13.43
N ALA A 894 20.30 19.87 13.59
CA ALA A 894 19.26 19.82 12.56
C ALA A 894 18.01 20.57 13.05
N ALA A 895 17.10 20.85 12.12
CA ALA A 895 15.78 21.42 12.36
C ALA A 895 14.80 20.81 11.34
N LEU A 896 13.52 20.81 11.66
CA LEU A 896 12.41 20.44 10.76
C LEU A 896 11.21 21.34 11.10
N ILE A 897 10.39 21.65 10.10
CA ILE A 897 9.04 22.21 10.28
C ILE A 897 8.11 21.20 9.61
N GLU A 898 7.26 20.53 10.38
CA GLU A 898 6.29 19.55 9.86
C GLU A 898 5.18 19.25 10.87
N ASP A 899 3.97 18.88 10.43
CA ASP A 899 2.85 18.46 11.30
C ASP A 899 3.02 17.02 11.81
N VAL A 900 3.91 16.86 12.78
CA VAL A 900 4.19 15.56 13.44
C VAL A 900 3.23 15.28 14.62
N THR A 901 2.12 16.02 14.75
CA THR A 901 1.16 15.90 15.86
C THR A 901 -0.29 15.73 15.44
N GLY A 902 -0.63 15.90 14.15
CA GLY A 902 -1.99 15.71 13.64
C GLY A 902 -2.94 16.90 13.91
N ASP A 903 -2.41 18.02 14.39
CA ASP A 903 -3.17 19.21 14.81
C ASP A 903 -3.74 20.00 13.61
N GLY A 904 -3.12 19.88 12.43
CA GLY A 904 -3.35 20.71 11.25
C GLY A 904 -2.50 21.98 11.23
N GLN A 905 -1.31 21.93 11.84
CA GLN A 905 -0.36 23.04 11.98
C GLN A 905 1.06 22.50 12.13
N ALA A 906 1.98 22.95 11.26
CA ALA A 906 3.34 22.44 11.32
C ALA A 906 4.04 22.81 12.65
N ASP A 907 4.74 21.85 13.25
CA ASP A 907 5.50 22.01 14.48
C ASP A 907 6.95 22.43 14.22
N LEU A 908 7.57 23.12 15.19
CA LEU A 908 9.00 23.44 15.11
C LEU A 908 9.84 22.39 15.85
N LEU A 909 10.59 21.57 15.12
CA LEU A 909 11.54 20.61 15.68
C LEU A 909 12.98 21.13 15.63
N GLY A 910 13.77 20.77 16.65
CA GLY A 910 15.19 21.09 16.72
C GLY A 910 16.01 20.03 17.44
N SER A 911 17.22 19.75 16.96
CA SER A 911 18.10 18.75 17.55
C SER A 911 19.39 19.31 18.15
N ALA A 912 19.97 18.58 19.09
CA ALA A 912 21.23 18.88 19.76
C ALA A 912 22.09 17.61 19.85
N GLU A 913 22.94 17.35 18.84
CA GLU A 913 23.64 16.06 18.69
C GLU A 913 24.64 15.75 19.82
N ASP A 914 25.23 16.78 20.45
CA ASP A 914 26.19 16.63 21.56
C ASP A 914 25.50 16.49 22.93
N TYR A 915 24.15 16.45 22.98
CA TYR A 915 23.40 16.40 24.23
C TYR A 915 23.86 15.28 25.16
N THR A 916 24.02 15.61 26.44
CA THR A 916 24.52 14.72 27.49
C THR A 916 23.52 14.69 28.64
N SER A 917 22.90 13.54 28.86
CA SER A 917 21.74 13.40 29.74
C SER A 917 22.10 13.41 31.22
N SER A 918 21.18 13.88 32.06
CA SER A 918 21.40 13.97 33.52
C SER A 918 21.49 12.59 34.23
N SER A 919 21.02 11.52 33.58
CA SER A 919 21.21 10.12 33.99
C SER A 919 22.65 9.62 33.80
N GLY A 920 23.39 10.23 32.85
CA GLY A 920 24.83 10.02 32.67
C GLY A 920 25.26 9.48 31.31
N SER A 921 24.37 9.45 30.29
CA SER A 921 24.76 9.10 28.92
C SER A 921 25.40 10.31 28.23
N VAL A 922 26.65 10.14 27.83
CA VAL A 922 27.51 11.20 27.26
C VAL A 922 27.40 11.19 25.74
N TYR A 923 27.11 12.34 25.13
CA TYR A 923 26.83 12.47 23.69
C TYR A 923 25.75 11.49 23.21
N ALA A 924 24.63 11.50 23.92
CA ALA A 924 23.42 10.77 23.55
C ALA A 924 22.74 11.42 22.32
N GLY A 925 22.76 12.75 22.26
CA GLY A 925 21.91 13.51 21.35
C GLY A 925 20.46 13.62 21.85
N ARG A 926 19.73 14.59 21.31
CA ARG A 926 18.27 14.73 21.49
C ARG A 926 17.63 15.47 20.33
N VAL A 927 16.33 15.23 20.15
CA VAL A 927 15.40 16.05 19.39
C VAL A 927 14.35 16.60 20.36
N VAL A 928 13.90 17.84 20.14
CA VAL A 928 12.79 18.45 20.88
C VAL A 928 11.81 19.07 19.89
N MET A 929 10.51 19.01 20.22
CA MET A 929 9.42 19.55 19.43
C MET A 929 8.72 20.68 20.20
N VAL A 930 8.41 21.78 19.49
CA VAL A 930 7.61 22.90 19.98
C VAL A 930 6.38 23.09 19.08
N ASP A 931 5.25 22.59 19.60
CA ASP A 931 3.85 22.91 19.28
C ASP A 931 3.69 24.19 18.44
N GLY A 932 3.29 24.03 17.17
CA GLY A 932 3.12 25.10 16.17
C GLY A 932 2.21 26.24 16.66
N THR A 933 1.11 25.87 17.33
CA THR A 933 0.16 26.83 17.94
C THR A 933 0.82 27.77 18.97
N THR A 934 1.99 27.39 19.49
CA THR A 934 2.87 28.20 20.34
C THR A 934 4.14 28.70 19.66
N ALA A 935 4.69 27.97 18.69
CA ALA A 935 6.00 28.23 18.06
C ALA A 935 6.14 29.65 17.51
N SER A 936 5.03 30.22 17.00
CA SER A 936 4.95 31.55 16.38
C SER A 936 5.45 32.77 17.18
N SER A 937 5.78 32.69 18.48
CA SER A 937 6.49 33.80 19.15
C SER A 937 7.29 33.48 20.41
N GLY A 938 8.50 34.05 20.49
CA GLY A 938 9.31 34.09 21.72
C GLY A 938 10.38 33.01 21.84
N ALA A 939 10.98 32.89 23.03
CA ALA A 939 12.10 31.98 23.26
C ALA A 939 11.69 30.84 24.18
N TYR A 940 11.81 29.62 23.67
CA TYR A 940 11.53 28.36 24.34
C TYR A 940 12.82 27.79 24.94
N ASP A 941 12.70 27.18 26.12
CA ASP A 941 13.78 26.46 26.78
C ASP A 941 13.66 24.99 26.34
N ALA A 942 14.71 24.42 25.74
CA ALA A 942 14.67 23.03 25.27
C ALA A 942 14.41 22.01 26.39
N ASP A 943 14.65 22.35 27.67
CA ASP A 943 14.26 21.51 28.82
C ASP A 943 12.78 21.74 29.24
N SER A 944 11.98 22.39 28.41
CA SER A 944 10.54 22.66 28.60
C SER A 944 9.76 22.66 27.27
N ALA A 945 10.22 21.87 26.30
CA ALA A 945 9.53 21.56 25.04
C ALA A 945 8.24 20.73 25.28
N ALA A 946 7.47 20.49 24.21
CA ALA A 946 6.24 19.69 24.27
C ALA A 946 6.52 18.19 24.03
N GLY A 947 7.29 17.89 22.98
CA GLY A 947 7.83 16.56 22.69
C GLY A 947 9.35 16.48 22.84
N PHE A 948 9.85 15.29 23.16
CA PHE A 948 11.29 15.02 23.33
C PHE A 948 11.61 13.60 22.85
N VAL A 949 12.66 13.44 22.05
CA VAL A 949 13.33 12.15 21.85
C VAL A 949 14.76 12.26 22.36
N VAL A 950 15.13 11.44 23.34
CA VAL A 950 16.44 11.52 24.02
C VAL A 950 17.18 10.21 23.89
N GLY A 951 18.44 10.25 23.43
CA GLY A 951 19.25 9.03 23.32
C GLY A 951 19.48 8.34 24.67
N ASP A 952 19.19 7.04 24.74
CA ASP A 952 19.51 6.18 25.89
C ASP A 952 21.04 5.98 26.03
N SER A 953 21.74 5.91 24.89
CA SER A 953 23.09 5.36 24.77
C SER A 953 24.19 6.42 24.80
N ASN A 954 25.42 5.97 25.08
CA ASN A 954 26.59 6.85 25.09
C ASN A 954 27.20 6.90 23.68
N TYR A 955 27.49 8.11 23.19
CA TYR A 955 28.02 8.37 21.85
C TYR A 955 27.07 7.89 20.72
N LEU A 956 25.76 8.07 20.93
CA LEU A 956 24.73 7.77 19.94
C LEU A 956 24.59 8.91 18.92
N TYR A 957 24.78 10.17 19.35
CA TYR A 957 24.65 11.36 18.50
C TYR A 957 23.30 11.43 17.75
N LEU A 958 22.21 11.19 18.48
CA LEU A 958 20.83 11.27 17.98
C LEU A 958 20.48 12.70 17.53
N GLY A 959 19.79 12.80 16.39
CA GLY A 959 19.38 14.06 15.76
C GLY A 959 20.47 14.70 14.88
N GLY A 960 21.35 13.91 14.27
CA GLY A 960 22.33 14.42 13.31
C GLY A 960 21.69 14.93 12.00
N ALA A 961 20.57 14.34 11.62
CA ALA A 961 19.64 14.78 10.59
C ALA A 961 18.21 14.40 11.01
N LEU A 962 17.22 15.07 10.42
CA LEU A 962 15.78 14.86 10.59
C LEU A 962 15.15 14.89 9.19
N THR A 963 14.13 14.08 8.94
CA THR A 963 13.21 14.23 7.81
C THR A 963 11.85 13.65 8.20
N SER A 964 10.79 14.02 7.50
CA SER A 964 9.53 13.29 7.58
C SER A 964 9.43 12.27 6.45
N LEU A 965 8.68 11.19 6.67
CA LEU A 965 8.25 10.27 5.62
C LEU A 965 6.79 10.53 5.20
N GLY A 966 6.14 11.58 5.73
CA GLY A 966 4.68 11.74 5.60
C GLY A 966 3.93 10.65 6.36
N ASP A 967 2.67 10.44 5.96
CA ASP A 967 1.74 9.44 6.50
C ASP A 967 1.99 8.08 5.83
N ILE A 968 2.90 7.25 6.38
CA ILE A 968 3.27 5.94 5.78
C ILE A 968 2.54 4.75 6.42
N ASP A 969 1.89 4.92 7.58
CA ASP A 969 1.00 3.90 8.15
C ASP A 969 -0.51 4.13 7.88
N ALA A 970 -0.85 5.27 7.27
CA ALA A 970 -2.18 5.69 6.84
C ALA A 970 -3.16 6.00 8.00
N ASP A 971 -2.66 6.42 9.16
CA ASP A 971 -3.48 6.98 10.26
C ASP A 971 -3.93 8.44 10.00
N GLY A 972 -3.13 9.21 9.24
CA GLY A 972 -3.39 10.59 8.83
C GLY A 972 -2.37 11.63 9.31
N ASP A 973 -1.43 11.26 10.18
CA ASP A 973 -0.40 12.12 10.75
C ASP A 973 0.99 11.83 10.11
N SER A 974 2.02 12.67 10.32
CA SER A 974 3.30 12.52 9.61
C SER A 974 4.45 11.92 10.44
N GLU A 975 5.03 10.83 9.95
CA GLU A 975 6.16 10.13 10.56
C GLU A 975 7.41 11.00 10.65
N LEU A 976 8.19 10.83 11.72
CA LEU A 976 9.49 11.46 11.91
C LEU A 976 10.63 10.43 11.88
N ALA A 977 11.51 10.55 10.89
CA ALA A 977 12.77 9.83 10.84
C ALA A 977 13.89 10.65 11.51
N ILE A 978 14.61 10.03 12.46
CA ILE A 978 15.70 10.66 13.24
C ILE A 978 17.00 9.89 13.05
N MET A 979 18.03 10.57 12.54
CA MET A 979 19.37 9.97 12.39
C MET A 979 20.19 10.03 13.68
N ALA A 980 20.73 8.88 14.10
CA ALA A 980 21.80 8.73 15.08
C ALA A 980 23.12 8.39 14.37
N VAL A 981 24.06 9.34 14.30
CA VAL A 981 25.31 9.18 13.52
C VAL A 981 26.33 8.25 14.20
N GLY A 982 26.12 7.96 15.49
CA GLY A 982 26.92 7.00 16.24
C GLY A 982 28.37 7.42 16.50
N ASN A 983 29.12 6.54 17.18
CA ASN A 983 30.46 6.86 17.69
C ASN A 983 31.53 6.78 16.60
N THR A 984 31.58 7.78 15.72
CA THR A 984 32.66 7.91 14.73
C THR A 984 34.02 8.01 15.43
N ALA A 985 34.97 7.15 15.09
CA ALA A 985 35.90 7.54 14.04
C ALA A 985 35.55 6.98 12.64
N TYR A 986 34.87 5.83 12.57
CA TYR A 986 34.27 5.21 11.38
C TYR A 986 33.20 4.22 11.90
N GLY A 987 32.07 4.75 12.37
CA GLY A 987 31.16 4.07 13.30
C GLY A 987 30.12 3.17 12.62
N LEU A 988 29.11 2.79 13.40
CA LEU A 988 27.82 2.33 12.93
C LEU A 988 26.83 3.45 13.26
N GLY A 989 26.12 3.98 12.26
CA GLY A 989 24.97 4.86 12.46
C GLY A 989 23.66 4.06 12.46
N ALA A 990 22.57 4.71 12.86
CA ALA A 990 21.23 4.13 12.82
C ALA A 990 20.18 5.21 12.55
N MET A 991 19.16 4.89 11.75
CA MET A 991 17.92 5.67 11.66
C MET A 991 16.88 5.08 12.63
N TYR A 992 16.08 5.93 13.26
CA TYR A 992 14.91 5.54 14.05
C TYR A 992 13.68 6.29 13.55
N LEU A 993 12.60 5.56 13.33
CA LEU A 993 11.28 6.05 12.96
C LEU A 993 10.42 6.23 14.22
N PHE A 994 9.61 7.30 14.23
CA PHE A 994 8.60 7.57 15.24
C PHE A 994 7.32 8.00 14.51
N THR A 995 6.16 7.45 14.89
CA THR A 995 4.87 7.85 14.31
C THR A 995 4.42 9.25 14.74
N GLY A 996 3.47 9.83 14.00
CA GLY A 996 2.79 11.09 14.36
C GLY A 996 1.84 10.98 15.58
N GLY A 997 1.18 12.10 15.93
CA GLY A 997 -0.06 12.10 16.73
C GLY A 997 -0.07 12.66 18.17
N GLU A 998 -1.29 12.80 18.73
CA GLU A 998 -1.61 13.25 20.11
C GLU A 998 -1.71 12.09 21.14
N TRP A 999 -1.20 12.32 22.36
CA TRP A 999 -1.36 11.46 23.57
C TRP A 999 -2.53 11.90 24.50
#